data_AF-A0A1Q4FVD3-F1
#
_entry.id   AF-A0A1Q4FVD3-F1
#
_cell.length_a   1.000
_cell.length_b   1.000
_cell.length_c   1.000
_cell.angle_alpha   90.00
_cell.angle_beta   90.00
_cell.angle_gamma   90.00
#
_symmetry.space_group_name_H-M   'P 1'
#
loop_
_entity.id
_entity.type
_entity.pdbx_description
1 polymer ?
#
loop_
_entity_poly.entity_id
_entity_poly.type
_entity_poly.pdbx_seq_one_letter_code
_entity_poly.pdbx_strand_id
1 'polypeptide(L)'
;MARTLRRIGWFLAIVFALYLLAANVFLNAGFAPGLINRKPERFSMHWERGLSLYPGHVVLWRATFRGHARRIAWDAAADRVAGRIALLPLLQRELRIDAVRADDVSGGFAAAQELDPAPPRAGGWILHFPHIETDSLRAVRWGDYALKTHAHAVFGFWKQLRGGALEIFPSQASLAVATLRHGEVDWLRDATLSASFALPRHTREQALGWRRLALAHAQLRVDGHVPAFAVHMDEEPRWRGAVQQGEGGKIHASLSLVRGQLQHGDALTLDLPLHASDAAGRHWTQHAHLQAQVDDAIALKLDLPPPPSGSGRAAADLRIAGRTVFGGDGAPPLLPRVSGTVDLQWRFDSLDWFGPLLAKAPWLQLVGAGEVIAKVLLKDGRIDAGSTLQIPDAAWQADVQGQRFTGRARAGGRVDTEAGELRPRVDITVAQFDVAAADTPQQSMVRGKGLRLELRSAGRVIEFRDSLRARLLFDRADVPELRALNRYLPGHALRFLGGRGQLSGDIELDTAGKVGRGRLQVQARRAQLAANDLEFSGDVDVDAQLAHADLGAEEFVLDGTRLSLRNVKVSDPDRASPGDWWADLRFDRGRLQWGMPLRIDATAQVRLRDVSLLLALFTRHKDYPRWVLRLLDAGEVVASTRAVVRDATILLEDLAVSNDRFDIKARLRLAQKRAQGDLFLRWARLGLGLELKDGERKFHLLKAAEWFAAQPRLLPPAR
;
A
#
# COMPACT_ATOMS: atom_id res chain seq x y z
N MET A 1 -19.88 -80.97 -33.42
CA MET A 1 -19.05 -80.06 -32.59
C MET A 1 -17.88 -79.43 -33.35
N ALA A 2 -17.03 -80.19 -34.07
CA ALA A 2 -15.85 -79.62 -34.76
C ALA A 2 -16.17 -78.56 -35.84
N ARG A 3 -17.24 -78.72 -36.62
CA ARG A 3 -17.68 -77.74 -37.63
C ARG A 3 -18.17 -76.41 -37.03
N THR A 4 -18.86 -76.46 -35.88
CA THR A 4 -19.37 -75.27 -35.17
C THR A 4 -18.24 -74.49 -34.52
N LEU A 5 -17.28 -75.17 -33.87
CA LEU A 5 -16.06 -74.53 -33.35
C LEU A 5 -15.27 -73.84 -34.47
N ARG A 6 -15.12 -74.49 -35.63
CA ARG A 6 -14.39 -73.90 -36.78
C ARG A 6 -15.08 -72.66 -37.33
N ARG A 7 -16.42 -72.65 -37.40
CA ARG A 7 -17.22 -71.48 -37.82
C ARG A 7 -17.11 -70.32 -36.82
N ILE A 8 -17.15 -70.62 -35.52
CA ILE A 8 -16.93 -69.62 -34.45
C ILE A 8 -15.51 -69.05 -34.54
N GLY A 9 -14.50 -69.90 -34.75
CA GLY A 9 -13.11 -69.48 -34.93
C GLY A 9 -12.92 -68.54 -36.12
N TRP A 10 -13.47 -68.88 -37.29
CA TRP A 10 -13.44 -68.01 -38.47
C TRP A 10 -14.20 -66.70 -38.26
N PHE A 11 -15.38 -66.74 -37.62
CA PHE A 11 -16.13 -65.54 -37.29
C PHE A 11 -15.33 -64.60 -36.38
N LEU A 12 -14.72 -65.12 -35.32
CA LEU A 12 -13.87 -64.35 -34.42
C LEU A 12 -12.64 -63.78 -35.14
N ALA A 13 -12.01 -64.56 -36.04
CA ALA A 13 -10.85 -64.09 -36.81
C ALA A 13 -11.23 -62.95 -37.78
N ILE A 14 -12.39 -63.06 -38.45
CA ILE A 14 -12.92 -62.01 -39.33
C ILE A 14 -13.25 -60.74 -38.53
N VAL A 15 -13.95 -60.88 -37.40
CA VAL A 15 -14.26 -59.74 -36.52
C VAL A 15 -12.99 -59.07 -36.02
N PHE A 16 -11.96 -59.85 -35.65
CA PHE A 16 -10.66 -59.34 -35.24
C PHE A 16 -9.94 -58.58 -36.37
N ALA A 17 -9.92 -59.16 -37.58
CA ALA A 17 -9.31 -58.53 -38.75
C ALA A 17 -10.04 -57.24 -39.16
N LEU A 18 -11.38 -57.24 -39.15
CA LEU A 18 -12.21 -56.07 -39.40
C LEU A 18 -11.97 -54.97 -38.35
N TYR A 19 -11.84 -55.35 -37.08
CA TYR A 19 -11.48 -54.41 -36.03
C TYR A 19 -10.13 -53.75 -36.31
N LEU A 20 -9.09 -54.53 -36.65
CA LEU A 20 -7.76 -53.99 -36.92
C LEU A 20 -7.74 -53.08 -38.16
N LEU A 21 -8.44 -53.47 -39.23
CA LEU A 21 -8.61 -52.64 -40.40
C LEU A 21 -9.28 -51.31 -40.02
N ALA A 22 -10.41 -51.37 -39.33
CA ALA A 22 -11.16 -50.19 -38.91
C ALA A 22 -10.35 -49.29 -37.98
N ALA A 23 -9.63 -49.86 -37.01
CA ALA A 23 -8.78 -49.11 -36.08
C ALA A 23 -7.63 -48.39 -36.81
N ASN A 24 -6.94 -49.06 -37.73
CA ASN A 24 -5.84 -48.46 -38.48
C ASN A 24 -6.31 -47.43 -39.51
N VAL A 25 -7.46 -47.65 -40.17
CA VAL A 25 -8.10 -46.65 -41.03
C VAL A 25 -8.51 -45.44 -40.20
N PHE A 26 -9.17 -45.64 -39.06
CA PHE A 26 -9.56 -44.56 -38.16
C PHE A 26 -8.36 -43.73 -37.71
N LEU A 27 -7.29 -44.38 -37.24
CA LEU A 27 -6.09 -43.68 -36.76
C LEU A 27 -5.38 -42.83 -37.82
N ASN A 28 -5.59 -43.08 -39.12
CA ASN A 28 -4.93 -42.35 -40.21
C ASN A 28 -5.91 -41.57 -41.10
N ALA A 29 -7.20 -41.55 -40.77
CA ALA A 29 -8.21 -40.83 -41.54
C ALA A 29 -8.28 -39.35 -41.14
N GLY A 30 -8.45 -38.46 -42.12
CA GLY A 30 -8.54 -37.01 -41.91
C GLY A 30 -9.71 -36.55 -41.02
N PHE A 31 -10.73 -37.39 -40.81
CA PHE A 31 -11.88 -37.06 -39.95
C PHE A 31 -11.66 -37.44 -38.46
N ALA A 32 -10.70 -38.31 -38.14
CA ALA A 32 -10.50 -38.80 -36.78
C ALA A 32 -10.10 -37.71 -35.77
N PRO A 33 -9.24 -36.72 -36.12
CA PRO A 33 -8.99 -35.57 -35.25
C PRO A 33 -10.27 -34.82 -34.88
N GLY A 34 -11.24 -34.67 -35.80
CA GLY A 34 -12.52 -34.00 -35.53
C GLY A 34 -13.43 -34.73 -34.53
N LEU A 35 -13.27 -36.05 -34.38
CA LEU A 35 -14.03 -36.86 -33.40
C LEU A 35 -13.42 -36.81 -31.99
N ILE A 36 -12.10 -36.68 -31.90
CA ILE A 36 -11.38 -36.57 -30.62
C ILE A 36 -11.39 -35.12 -30.12
N ASN A 37 -11.24 -34.15 -31.03
CA ASN A 37 -11.14 -32.72 -30.73
C ASN A 37 -12.53 -32.03 -30.74
N ARG A 38 -13.53 -32.63 -30.09
CA ARG A 38 -14.91 -32.08 -30.02
C ARG A 38 -15.01 -30.74 -29.27
N LYS A 39 -14.08 -30.50 -28.34
CA LYS A 39 -13.96 -29.27 -27.55
C LYS A 39 -12.49 -28.86 -27.52
N PRO A 40 -11.94 -28.36 -28.65
CA PRO A 40 -10.52 -28.06 -28.79
C PRO A 40 -10.06 -27.03 -27.75
N GLU A 41 -10.97 -26.18 -27.26
CA GLU A 41 -10.75 -25.23 -26.19
C GLU A 41 -10.49 -25.88 -24.83
N ARG A 42 -10.83 -27.16 -24.63
CA ARG A 42 -10.57 -27.90 -23.38
C ARG A 42 -9.50 -28.97 -23.53
N PHE A 43 -9.48 -29.65 -24.67
CA PHE A 43 -8.49 -30.67 -25.00
C PHE A 43 -8.43 -30.84 -26.52
N SER A 44 -7.21 -30.86 -27.06
CA SER A 44 -6.97 -31.25 -28.44
C SER A 44 -5.74 -32.16 -28.53
N MET A 45 -5.80 -33.06 -29.48
CA MET A 45 -4.78 -34.06 -29.75
C MET A 45 -4.58 -34.16 -31.26
N HIS A 46 -3.33 -34.11 -31.69
CA HIS A 46 -2.94 -34.23 -33.09
C HIS A 46 -1.77 -35.21 -33.18
N TRP A 47 -1.72 -35.97 -34.26
CA TRP A 47 -0.61 -36.89 -34.57
C TRP A 47 -0.50 -37.01 -36.08
N GLU A 48 0.67 -37.39 -36.58
CA GLU A 48 0.91 -37.52 -38.02
C GLU A 48 0.54 -38.91 -38.53
N ARG A 49 0.91 -39.96 -37.78
CA ARG A 49 0.65 -41.35 -38.12
C ARG A 49 0.21 -42.13 -36.89
N GLY A 50 -0.65 -43.12 -37.08
CA GLY A 50 -1.08 -44.03 -36.01
C GLY A 50 -1.10 -45.49 -36.45
N LEU A 51 -0.86 -46.41 -35.51
CA LEU A 51 -0.88 -47.85 -35.73
C LEU A 51 -1.52 -48.58 -34.56
N SER A 52 -2.35 -49.57 -34.87
CA SER A 52 -2.88 -50.54 -33.89
C SER A 52 -2.51 -51.96 -34.30
N LEU A 53 -1.76 -52.66 -33.45
CA LEU A 53 -1.26 -54.02 -33.70
C LEU A 53 -2.22 -55.11 -33.20
N TYR A 54 -2.99 -54.82 -32.16
CA TYR A 54 -4.00 -55.68 -31.55
C TYR A 54 -5.01 -54.81 -30.79
N PRO A 55 -6.21 -55.32 -30.45
CA PRO A 55 -7.26 -54.53 -29.80
C PRO A 55 -6.80 -53.75 -28.56
N GLY A 56 -7.07 -52.44 -28.58
CA GLY A 56 -6.71 -51.50 -27.52
C GLY A 56 -5.27 -50.98 -27.56
N HIS A 57 -4.36 -51.58 -28.35
CA HIS A 57 -3.00 -51.08 -28.50
C HIS A 57 -2.93 -49.97 -29.54
N VAL A 58 -2.32 -48.83 -29.19
CA VAL A 58 -2.18 -47.66 -30.06
C VAL A 58 -0.75 -47.13 -30.00
N VAL A 59 -0.15 -46.89 -31.16
CA VAL A 59 1.13 -46.20 -31.34
C VAL A 59 0.89 -44.97 -32.21
N LEU A 60 1.37 -43.82 -31.77
CA LEU A 60 1.22 -42.53 -32.44
C LEU A 60 2.60 -41.91 -32.66
N TRP A 61 2.80 -41.27 -33.81
CA TRP A 61 4.02 -40.54 -34.13
C TRP A 61 3.76 -39.05 -34.27
N ARG A 62 4.74 -38.23 -33.83
CA ARG A 62 4.65 -36.77 -33.74
C ARG A 62 3.37 -36.31 -33.04
N ALA A 63 3.12 -36.90 -31.87
CA ALA A 63 1.91 -36.65 -31.11
C ALA A 63 2.03 -35.33 -30.34
N THR A 64 1.05 -34.45 -30.50
CA THR A 64 0.92 -33.22 -29.73
C THR A 64 -0.41 -33.19 -29.02
N PHE A 65 -0.36 -32.83 -27.74
CA PHE A 65 -1.49 -32.74 -26.84
C PHE A 65 -1.54 -31.31 -26.32
N ARG A 66 -2.74 -30.75 -26.29
CA ARG A 66 -3.00 -29.46 -25.64
C ARG A 66 -4.25 -29.59 -24.82
N GLY A 67 -4.29 -28.90 -23.68
CA GLY A 67 -5.49 -28.82 -22.89
C GLY A 67 -5.57 -27.54 -22.10
N HIS A 68 -6.78 -27.23 -21.65
CA HIS A 68 -7.04 -26.06 -20.83
C HIS A 68 -7.99 -26.46 -19.71
N ALA A 69 -7.50 -26.34 -18.49
CA ALA A 69 -8.25 -26.56 -17.27
C ALA A 69 -8.28 -25.26 -16.45
N ARG A 70 -9.43 -24.56 -16.50
CA ARG A 70 -9.68 -23.32 -15.74
C ARG A 70 -8.68 -22.21 -16.09
N ARG A 71 -7.72 -21.94 -15.20
CA ARG A 71 -6.68 -20.91 -15.36
C ARG A 71 -5.36 -21.48 -15.86
N ILE A 72 -5.30 -22.77 -16.21
CA ILE A 72 -4.07 -23.43 -16.63
C ILE A 72 -4.27 -24.02 -18.01
N ALA A 73 -3.52 -23.53 -18.99
CA ALA A 73 -3.32 -24.20 -20.27
C ALA A 73 -2.06 -25.06 -20.19
N TRP A 74 -2.06 -26.22 -20.84
CA TRP A 74 -0.93 -27.13 -20.89
C TRP A 74 -0.73 -27.69 -22.29
N ASP A 75 0.51 -27.99 -22.61
CA ASP A 75 0.92 -28.64 -23.86
C ASP A 75 1.90 -29.78 -23.57
N ALA A 76 1.86 -30.81 -24.40
CA ALA A 76 2.84 -31.88 -24.41
C ALA A 76 3.06 -32.34 -25.85
N ALA A 77 4.30 -32.67 -26.18
CA ALA A 77 4.71 -33.18 -27.47
C ALA A 77 5.65 -34.36 -27.26
N ALA A 78 5.51 -35.37 -28.10
CA ALA A 78 6.36 -36.54 -28.11
C ALA A 78 6.52 -37.06 -29.54
N ASP A 79 7.72 -37.50 -29.88
CA ASP A 79 8.01 -38.05 -31.21
C ASP A 79 7.29 -39.38 -31.42
N ARG A 80 7.16 -40.16 -30.34
CA ARG A 80 6.42 -41.43 -30.32
C ARG A 80 5.68 -41.60 -29.00
N VAL A 81 4.42 -42.02 -29.06
CA VAL A 81 3.62 -42.41 -27.90
C VAL A 81 3.01 -43.77 -28.16
N ALA A 82 3.22 -44.72 -27.26
CA ALA A 82 2.61 -46.03 -27.30
C ALA A 82 1.81 -46.26 -26.02
N GLY A 83 0.64 -46.89 -26.13
CA GLY A 83 -0.15 -47.24 -24.96
C GLY A 83 -1.20 -48.30 -25.22
N ARG A 84 -1.72 -48.86 -24.13
CA ARG A 84 -2.77 -49.89 -24.15
C ARG A 84 -4.04 -49.38 -23.47
N ILE A 85 -5.06 -49.12 -24.28
CA ILE A 85 -6.40 -48.75 -23.84
C ILE A 85 -7.14 -50.03 -23.43
N ALA A 86 -7.61 -50.07 -22.18
CA ALA A 86 -8.51 -51.13 -21.74
C ALA A 86 -9.90 -50.86 -22.33
N LEU A 87 -10.37 -51.76 -23.21
CA LEU A 87 -11.62 -51.55 -23.95
C LEU A 87 -12.88 -51.77 -23.10
N LEU A 88 -12.86 -52.74 -22.16
CA LEU A 88 -14.02 -53.06 -21.33
C LEU A 88 -14.41 -51.93 -20.35
N PRO A 89 -13.47 -51.26 -19.66
CA PRO A 89 -13.79 -50.11 -18.80
C PRO A 89 -14.48 -48.93 -19.51
N LEU A 90 -14.35 -48.81 -20.83
CA LEU A 90 -15.05 -47.76 -21.61
C LEU A 90 -16.57 -47.86 -21.48
N LEU A 91 -17.11 -49.09 -21.34
CA LEU A 91 -18.54 -49.32 -21.12
C LEU A 91 -19.03 -48.76 -19.77
N GLN A 92 -18.11 -48.60 -18.82
CA GLN A 92 -18.36 -48.06 -17.47
C GLN A 92 -17.97 -46.57 -17.37
N ARG A 93 -17.72 -45.90 -18.50
CA ARG A 93 -17.25 -44.49 -18.56
C ARG A 93 -15.88 -44.28 -17.90
N GLU A 94 -15.01 -45.29 -17.95
CA GLU A 94 -13.61 -45.20 -17.54
C GLU A 94 -12.71 -45.27 -18.77
N LEU A 95 -11.97 -44.19 -19.03
CA LEU A 95 -10.84 -44.21 -19.94
C LEU A 95 -9.62 -44.67 -19.14
N ARG A 96 -9.31 -45.95 -19.26
CA ARG A 96 -8.15 -46.58 -18.63
C ARG A 96 -7.08 -46.91 -19.67
N ILE A 97 -5.87 -46.40 -19.45
CA ILE A 97 -4.70 -46.74 -20.25
C ILE A 97 -3.65 -47.37 -19.32
N ASP A 98 -3.49 -48.69 -19.40
CA ASP A 98 -2.73 -49.47 -18.40
C ASP A 98 -1.25 -49.06 -18.32
N ALA A 99 -0.66 -48.72 -19.46
CA ALA A 99 0.68 -48.17 -19.55
C ALA A 99 0.76 -47.24 -20.77
N VAL A 100 1.44 -46.12 -20.60
CA VAL A 100 1.84 -45.19 -21.67
C VAL A 100 3.35 -45.09 -21.65
N ARG A 101 3.98 -45.30 -22.80
CA ARG A 101 5.39 -45.00 -23.02
C ARG A 101 5.51 -43.89 -24.04
N ALA A 102 6.25 -42.84 -23.71
CA ALA A 102 6.49 -41.72 -24.60
C ALA A 102 7.99 -41.51 -24.78
N ASP A 103 8.39 -41.36 -26.04
CA ASP A 103 9.76 -41.08 -26.43
C ASP A 103 9.86 -39.61 -26.86
N ASP A 104 10.94 -38.97 -26.45
CA ASP A 104 11.37 -37.65 -26.87
C ASP A 104 10.42 -36.53 -26.43
N VAL A 105 10.11 -36.53 -25.14
CA VAL A 105 9.01 -35.76 -24.56
C VAL A 105 9.43 -34.33 -24.27
N SER A 106 8.55 -33.38 -24.62
CA SER A 106 8.61 -32.01 -24.13
C SER A 106 7.21 -31.54 -23.78
N GLY A 107 7.09 -30.55 -22.90
CA GLY A 107 5.78 -30.00 -22.58
C GLY A 107 5.86 -28.81 -21.66
N GLY A 108 4.70 -28.29 -21.28
CA GLY A 108 4.62 -27.20 -20.34
C GLY A 108 3.21 -26.84 -19.92
N PHE A 109 3.12 -25.89 -19.00
CA PHE A 109 1.86 -25.33 -18.53
C PHE A 109 2.00 -23.83 -18.25
N ALA A 110 0.96 -23.06 -18.54
CA ALA A 110 0.96 -21.62 -18.36
C ALA A 110 -0.38 -21.13 -17.79
N ALA A 111 -0.35 -19.98 -17.13
CA ALA A 111 -1.57 -19.29 -16.75
C ALA A 111 -2.34 -18.87 -18.01
N ALA A 112 -3.64 -19.09 -18.02
CA ALA A 112 -4.54 -18.77 -19.12
C ALA A 112 -5.84 -18.15 -18.59
N GLN A 113 -6.61 -17.51 -19.49
CA GLN A 113 -7.91 -16.95 -19.15
C GLN A 113 -8.81 -18.03 -18.51
N GLU A 114 -9.54 -17.68 -17.45
CA GLU A 114 -10.35 -18.66 -16.73
C GLU A 114 -11.49 -19.17 -17.62
N LEU A 115 -11.46 -20.47 -17.93
CA LEU A 115 -12.64 -21.16 -18.45
C LEU A 115 -13.61 -21.46 -17.31
N ASP A 116 -14.88 -21.05 -17.48
CA ASP A 116 -15.93 -21.32 -16.52
C ASP A 116 -15.98 -22.81 -16.15
N PRO A 117 -15.86 -23.16 -14.85
CA PRO A 117 -15.96 -24.54 -14.44
C PRO A 117 -17.35 -25.06 -14.80
N ALA A 118 -17.41 -26.25 -15.42
CA ALA A 118 -18.69 -26.92 -15.60
C ALA A 118 -19.32 -27.18 -14.21
N PRO A 119 -20.63 -26.96 -14.02
CA PRO A 119 -21.29 -27.19 -12.74
C PRO A 119 -21.07 -28.64 -12.29
N PRO A 120 -20.72 -28.88 -11.01
CA PRO A 120 -20.53 -30.23 -10.50
C PRO A 120 -21.84 -31.01 -10.65
N ARG A 121 -21.77 -32.22 -11.23
CA ARG A 121 -22.91 -33.13 -11.40
C ARG A 121 -22.45 -34.53 -11.00
N ALA A 122 -23.36 -35.30 -10.40
CA ALA A 122 -23.08 -36.70 -10.08
C ALA A 122 -22.78 -37.48 -11.38
N GLY A 123 -21.69 -38.26 -11.35
CA GLY A 123 -21.21 -39.00 -12.51
C GLY A 123 -20.39 -38.17 -13.50
N GLY A 124 -19.29 -38.75 -13.96
CA GLY A 124 -18.35 -38.17 -14.92
C GLY A 124 -17.38 -39.25 -15.40
N TRP A 125 -16.75 -39.04 -16.55
CA TRP A 125 -15.72 -39.95 -17.02
C TRP A 125 -14.57 -40.02 -16.02
N ILE A 126 -14.07 -41.23 -15.79
CA ILE A 126 -12.85 -41.48 -15.03
C ILE A 126 -11.70 -41.57 -16.02
N LEU A 127 -10.64 -40.81 -15.76
CA LEU A 127 -9.36 -40.91 -16.42
C LEU A 127 -8.43 -41.68 -15.49
N HIS A 128 -7.99 -42.86 -15.89
CA HIS A 128 -7.15 -43.72 -15.08
C HIS A 128 -5.89 -44.12 -15.85
N PHE A 129 -4.77 -43.51 -15.48
CA PHE A 129 -3.48 -43.64 -16.14
C PHE A 129 -2.48 -44.04 -15.06
N PRO A 130 -2.45 -45.32 -14.66
CA PRO A 130 -1.62 -45.78 -13.55
C PRO A 130 -0.12 -45.65 -13.82
N HIS A 131 0.30 -45.69 -15.09
CA HIS A 131 1.71 -45.66 -15.47
C HIS A 131 1.91 -44.92 -16.79
N ILE A 132 2.60 -43.78 -16.72
CA ILE A 132 3.08 -42.98 -17.85
C ILE A 132 4.59 -42.85 -17.68
N GLU A 133 5.35 -43.37 -18.62
CA GLU A 133 6.81 -43.46 -18.54
C GLU A 133 7.48 -42.83 -19.75
N THR A 134 8.60 -42.16 -19.50
CA THR A 134 9.51 -41.67 -20.53
C THR A 134 10.95 -41.77 -20.05
N ASP A 135 11.85 -42.15 -20.95
CA ASP A 135 13.31 -42.18 -20.72
C ASP A 135 14.02 -40.99 -21.36
N SER A 136 13.26 -40.10 -22.00
CA SER A 136 13.77 -39.05 -22.89
C SER A 136 12.96 -37.76 -22.73
N LEU A 137 12.67 -37.38 -21.49
CA LEU A 137 12.13 -36.06 -21.20
C LEU A 137 13.21 -35.00 -21.45
N ARG A 138 12.98 -34.14 -22.44
CA ARG A 138 13.91 -33.10 -22.90
C ARG A 138 13.69 -31.75 -22.25
N ALA A 139 12.42 -31.36 -22.11
CA ALA A 139 12.08 -30.04 -21.61
C ALA A 139 10.72 -29.98 -20.92
N VAL A 140 10.66 -29.23 -19.81
CA VAL A 140 9.42 -28.85 -19.13
C VAL A 140 9.39 -27.34 -19.00
N ARG A 141 8.30 -26.69 -19.41
CA ARG A 141 8.12 -25.23 -19.34
C ARG A 141 6.98 -24.86 -18.41
N TRP A 142 7.15 -23.85 -17.56
CA TRP A 142 6.06 -23.32 -16.74
C TRP A 142 6.12 -21.80 -16.58
N GLY A 143 5.16 -21.09 -17.17
CA GLY A 143 5.26 -19.63 -17.30
C GLY A 143 6.57 -19.26 -18.00
N ASP A 144 7.36 -18.39 -17.37
CA ASP A 144 8.66 -17.93 -17.89
C ASP A 144 9.82 -18.87 -17.53
N TYR A 145 9.55 -20.00 -16.88
CA TYR A 145 10.54 -20.99 -16.49
C TYR A 145 10.65 -22.10 -17.54
N ALA A 146 11.88 -22.55 -17.80
CA ALA A 146 12.17 -23.68 -18.67
C ALA A 146 13.24 -24.57 -18.04
N LEU A 147 12.92 -25.84 -17.85
CA LEU A 147 13.84 -26.89 -17.43
C LEU A 147 14.23 -27.72 -18.64
N LYS A 148 15.51 -27.70 -19.03
CA LYS A 148 16.08 -28.59 -20.04
C LYS A 148 16.86 -29.69 -19.36
N THR A 149 16.72 -30.93 -19.81
CA THR A 149 17.39 -32.08 -19.18
C THR A 149 17.37 -33.28 -20.13
N HIS A 150 18.09 -34.34 -19.78
CA HIS A 150 17.75 -35.68 -20.21
C HIS A 150 17.29 -36.44 -18.97
N ALA A 151 16.03 -36.86 -18.95
CA ALA A 151 15.43 -37.41 -17.75
C ALA A 151 14.57 -38.64 -18.01
N HIS A 152 14.64 -39.55 -17.04
CA HIS A 152 13.69 -40.62 -16.86
C HIS A 152 12.59 -40.14 -15.91
N ALA A 153 11.33 -40.32 -16.28
CA ALA A 153 10.20 -39.93 -15.46
C ALA A 153 9.07 -40.96 -15.56
N VAL A 154 8.52 -41.31 -14.40
CA VAL A 154 7.31 -42.12 -14.25
C VAL A 154 6.26 -41.29 -13.53
N PHE A 155 5.09 -41.19 -14.13
CA PHE A 155 3.97 -40.43 -13.61
C PHE A 155 2.70 -41.27 -13.68
N GLY A 156 1.85 -41.17 -12.67
CA GLY A 156 0.57 -41.85 -12.66
C GLY A 156 -0.51 -40.97 -12.05
N PHE A 157 -1.72 -41.03 -12.60
CA PHE A 157 -2.84 -40.28 -12.05
C PHE A 157 -4.18 -40.98 -12.22
N TRP A 158 -5.10 -40.59 -11.35
CA TRP A 158 -6.51 -40.87 -11.46
C TRP A 158 -7.28 -39.57 -11.35
N LYS A 159 -8.22 -39.33 -12.28
CA LYS A 159 -9.04 -38.11 -12.28
C LYS A 159 -10.47 -38.42 -12.66
N GLN A 160 -11.40 -38.05 -11.79
CA GLN A 160 -12.82 -37.99 -12.15
C GLN A 160 -13.16 -36.59 -12.68
N LEU A 161 -13.70 -36.55 -13.91
CA LEU A 161 -14.14 -35.31 -14.53
C LEU A 161 -15.37 -34.73 -13.82
N ARG A 162 -15.78 -33.50 -14.20
CA ARG A 162 -16.95 -32.77 -13.62
C ARG A 162 -16.83 -32.48 -12.12
N GLY A 163 -15.63 -32.09 -11.68
CA GLY A 163 -15.39 -31.67 -10.30
C GLY A 163 -15.07 -32.81 -9.32
N GLY A 164 -15.05 -34.06 -9.79
CA GLY A 164 -14.67 -35.21 -8.98
C GLY A 164 -13.20 -35.22 -8.53
N ALA A 165 -12.84 -36.22 -7.74
CA ALA A 165 -11.54 -36.29 -7.08
C ALA A 165 -10.36 -36.40 -8.06
N LEU A 166 -9.17 -36.04 -7.58
CA LEU A 166 -7.86 -36.20 -8.23
C LEU A 166 -6.97 -37.00 -7.29
N GLU A 167 -6.19 -37.89 -7.85
CA GLU A 167 -5.11 -38.61 -7.19
C GLU A 167 -3.90 -38.60 -8.12
N ILE A 168 -2.72 -38.37 -7.55
CA ILE A 168 -1.44 -38.56 -8.25
C ILE A 168 -0.79 -39.74 -7.55
N PHE A 169 -0.60 -40.83 -8.29
CA PHE A 169 0.08 -42.02 -7.81
C PHE A 169 1.56 -41.70 -7.55
N PRO A 170 2.28 -42.54 -6.77
CA PRO A 170 3.71 -42.40 -6.59
C PRO A 170 4.42 -42.22 -7.95
N SER A 171 4.89 -41.00 -8.16
CA SER A 171 5.53 -40.55 -9.39
C SER A 171 6.96 -40.16 -9.06
N GLN A 172 7.89 -40.44 -9.97
CA GLN A 172 9.30 -40.21 -9.78
C GLN A 172 9.94 -39.64 -11.04
N ALA A 173 10.93 -38.79 -10.87
CA ALA A 173 11.74 -38.26 -11.95
C ALA A 173 13.21 -38.20 -11.54
N SER A 174 14.08 -38.64 -12.43
CA SER A 174 15.53 -38.57 -12.30
C SER A 174 16.08 -37.80 -13.49
N LEU A 175 16.60 -36.61 -13.20
CA LEU A 175 17.08 -35.65 -14.19
C LEU A 175 18.60 -35.56 -14.08
N ALA A 176 19.28 -35.71 -15.21
CA ALA A 176 20.71 -35.49 -15.31
C ALA A 176 20.98 -34.26 -16.19
N VAL A 177 22.07 -33.55 -15.87
CA VAL A 177 22.55 -32.36 -16.61
C VAL A 177 21.40 -31.37 -16.82
N ALA A 178 20.67 -31.09 -15.74
CA ALA A 178 19.49 -30.25 -15.80
C ALA A 178 19.87 -28.77 -15.74
N THR A 179 19.23 -27.99 -16.60
CA THR A 179 19.35 -26.53 -16.64
C THR A 179 17.99 -25.90 -16.41
N LEU A 180 17.82 -25.16 -15.32
CA LEU A 180 16.63 -24.37 -15.02
C LEU A 180 16.87 -22.91 -15.41
N ARG A 181 16.09 -22.42 -16.38
CA ARG A 181 16.13 -21.05 -16.87
C ARG A 181 14.86 -20.30 -16.47
N HIS A 182 14.99 -19.02 -16.16
CA HIS A 182 13.88 -18.07 -16.03
C HIS A 182 14.28 -16.74 -16.68
N GLY A 183 13.56 -16.34 -17.73
CA GLY A 183 13.99 -15.27 -18.63
C GLY A 183 15.33 -15.59 -19.30
N GLU A 184 16.28 -14.67 -19.22
CA GLU A 184 17.65 -14.84 -19.75
C GLU A 184 18.63 -15.48 -18.74
N VAL A 185 18.14 -15.86 -17.55
CA VAL A 185 19.00 -16.33 -16.45
C VAL A 185 18.89 -17.83 -16.25
N ASP A 186 20.02 -18.53 -16.33
CA ASP A 186 20.16 -19.93 -15.91
C ASP A 186 20.38 -19.98 -14.39
N TRP A 187 19.31 -20.26 -13.63
CA TRP A 187 19.31 -20.31 -12.16
C TRP A 187 19.90 -21.60 -11.59
N LEU A 188 19.88 -22.66 -12.39
CA LEU A 188 20.48 -23.95 -12.05
C LEU A 188 21.11 -24.52 -13.32
N ARG A 189 22.34 -25.00 -13.25
CA ARG A 189 23.07 -25.64 -14.36
C ARG A 189 23.78 -26.90 -13.89
N ASP A 190 23.98 -27.80 -14.85
CA ASP A 190 24.69 -29.08 -14.68
C ASP A 190 24.18 -29.86 -13.47
N ALA A 191 22.88 -29.74 -13.18
CA ALA A 191 22.33 -30.26 -11.95
C ALA A 191 21.85 -31.70 -12.10
N THR A 192 22.02 -32.44 -11.02
CA THR A 192 21.33 -33.72 -10.80
C THR A 192 20.13 -33.47 -9.90
N LEU A 193 18.95 -33.90 -10.36
CA LEU A 193 17.73 -33.79 -9.58
C LEU A 193 17.06 -35.16 -9.48
N SER A 194 16.63 -35.49 -8.27
CA SER A 194 15.69 -36.59 -8.06
C SER A 194 14.46 -36.04 -7.36
N ALA A 195 13.29 -36.28 -7.94
CA ALA A 195 12.03 -35.85 -7.39
C ALA A 195 11.09 -37.04 -7.27
N SER A 196 10.40 -37.15 -6.14
CA SER A 196 9.24 -38.03 -6.00
C SER A 196 8.04 -37.21 -5.56
N PHE A 197 6.86 -37.60 -6.03
CA PHE A 197 5.62 -36.91 -5.70
C PHE A 197 4.46 -37.89 -5.72
N ALA A 198 3.66 -37.86 -4.66
CA ALA A 198 2.39 -38.55 -4.57
C ALA A 198 1.37 -37.62 -3.93
N LEU A 199 0.13 -37.69 -4.40
CA LEU A 199 -0.97 -36.92 -3.86
C LEU A 199 -2.18 -37.84 -3.68
N PRO A 200 -2.55 -38.16 -2.42
CA PRO A 200 -3.70 -38.99 -2.14
C PRO A 200 -4.98 -38.46 -2.79
N ARG A 201 -5.93 -39.36 -3.02
CA ARG A 201 -7.22 -39.03 -3.63
C ARG A 201 -7.93 -37.95 -2.82
N HIS A 202 -8.17 -36.80 -3.44
CA HIS A 202 -8.85 -35.67 -2.81
C HIS A 202 -9.78 -34.96 -3.78
N THR A 203 -10.87 -34.42 -3.25
CA THR A 203 -11.77 -33.51 -3.97
C THR A 203 -11.28 -32.08 -3.85
N ARG A 204 -11.88 -31.19 -4.64
CA ARG A 204 -11.59 -29.76 -4.57
C ARG A 204 -11.95 -29.14 -3.22
N GLU A 205 -13.05 -29.60 -2.61
CA GLU A 205 -13.51 -29.11 -1.30
C GLU A 205 -12.54 -29.48 -0.18
N GLN A 206 -11.88 -30.64 -0.30
CA GLN A 206 -10.87 -31.10 0.65
C GLN A 206 -9.55 -30.31 0.55
N ALA A 207 -9.14 -29.86 -0.65
CA ALA A 207 -7.93 -29.05 -0.81
C ALA A 207 -7.92 -28.18 -2.08
N LEU A 208 -7.76 -26.87 -1.87
CA LEU A 208 -7.63 -25.84 -2.92
C LEU A 208 -6.19 -25.32 -3.03
N GLY A 209 -5.70 -25.15 -4.27
CA GLY A 209 -4.41 -24.54 -4.55
C GLY A 209 -3.26 -25.19 -3.78
N TRP A 210 -2.46 -24.37 -3.10
CA TRP A 210 -1.31 -24.80 -2.29
C TRP A 210 -1.69 -25.72 -1.12
N ARG A 211 -2.95 -25.75 -0.67
CA ARG A 211 -3.39 -26.65 0.41
C ARG A 211 -3.22 -28.13 0.05
N ARG A 212 -3.13 -28.46 -1.23
CA ARG A 212 -2.82 -29.83 -1.68
C ARG A 212 -1.45 -30.31 -1.19
N LEU A 213 -0.50 -29.40 -0.99
CA LEU A 213 0.82 -29.74 -0.44
C LEU A 213 0.74 -30.22 1.01
N ALA A 214 -0.33 -29.87 1.74
CA ALA A 214 -0.59 -30.43 3.07
C ALA A 214 -1.02 -31.92 3.02
N LEU A 215 -1.42 -32.43 1.86
CA LEU A 215 -1.78 -33.83 1.64
C LEU A 215 -0.66 -34.62 0.93
N ALA A 216 0.27 -33.92 0.29
CA ALA A 216 1.27 -34.52 -0.57
C ALA A 216 2.34 -35.30 0.22
N HIS A 217 2.91 -36.30 -0.45
CA HIS A 217 4.21 -36.85 -0.14
C HIS A 217 5.16 -36.45 -1.27
N ALA A 218 6.17 -35.64 -0.97
CA ALA A 218 7.13 -35.18 -1.95
C ALA A 218 8.54 -35.33 -1.43
N GLN A 219 9.47 -35.69 -2.29
CA GLN A 219 10.89 -35.63 -2.00
C GLN A 219 11.59 -34.91 -3.14
N LEU A 220 12.56 -34.07 -2.81
CA LEU A 220 13.39 -33.38 -3.77
C LEU A 220 14.83 -33.46 -3.29
N ARG A 221 15.71 -33.99 -4.15
CA ARG A 221 17.15 -33.79 -4.01
C ARG A 221 17.66 -33.00 -5.19
N VAL A 222 18.49 -32.01 -4.92
CA VAL A 222 19.13 -31.14 -5.90
C VAL A 222 20.60 -31.04 -5.56
N ASP A 223 21.45 -31.27 -6.55
CA ASP A 223 22.87 -30.95 -6.50
C ASP A 223 23.26 -30.32 -7.83
N GLY A 224 23.81 -29.10 -7.80
CA GLY A 224 24.18 -28.40 -9.02
C GLY A 224 24.72 -26.99 -8.79
N HIS A 225 24.89 -26.26 -9.89
CA HIS A 225 25.47 -24.93 -9.88
C HIS A 225 24.43 -23.84 -10.06
N VAL A 226 24.52 -22.79 -9.26
CA VAL A 226 23.70 -21.58 -9.34
C VAL A 226 24.54 -20.44 -9.92
N PRO A 227 23.96 -19.37 -10.49
CA PRO A 227 24.76 -18.28 -11.03
C PRO A 227 25.49 -17.50 -9.93
N ALA A 228 26.55 -16.79 -10.32
CA ALA A 228 27.20 -15.82 -9.45
C ALA A 228 26.42 -14.50 -9.45
N PHE A 229 26.63 -13.68 -8.44
CA PHE A 229 26.09 -12.32 -8.40
C PHE A 229 27.23 -11.32 -8.47
N ALA A 230 27.13 -10.38 -9.41
CA ALA A 230 28.01 -9.23 -9.49
C ALA A 230 27.34 -8.04 -8.79
N VAL A 231 28.06 -7.33 -7.93
CA VAL A 231 27.56 -6.09 -7.32
C VAL A 231 28.56 -4.98 -7.54
N HIS A 232 28.19 -3.95 -8.28
CA HIS A 232 29.06 -2.81 -8.58
C HIS A 232 28.61 -1.58 -7.78
N MET A 233 29.52 -0.96 -7.04
CA MET A 233 29.29 0.34 -6.40
C MET A 233 29.63 1.46 -7.38
N ASP A 234 28.63 2.24 -7.75
CA ASP A 234 28.81 3.42 -8.59
C ASP A 234 29.43 4.61 -7.81
N GLU A 235 29.64 5.73 -8.49
CA GLU A 235 30.21 6.97 -7.91
C GLU A 235 29.30 7.59 -6.82
N GLU A 236 28.01 7.23 -6.75
CA GLU A 236 27.00 7.75 -5.82
C GLU A 236 26.68 6.78 -4.65
N PRO A 237 27.73 6.20 -4.05
CA PRO A 237 27.75 4.91 -3.33
C PRO A 237 26.51 4.02 -3.47
N ARG A 238 26.01 3.77 -4.69
CA ARG A 238 24.90 2.83 -4.91
C ARG A 238 25.42 1.49 -5.41
N TRP A 239 24.97 0.42 -4.76
CA TRP A 239 25.23 -0.95 -5.19
C TRP A 239 24.23 -1.35 -6.27
N ARG A 240 24.72 -1.66 -7.47
CA ARG A 240 23.93 -2.27 -8.55
C ARG A 240 24.26 -3.74 -8.66
N GLY A 241 23.26 -4.58 -8.42
CA GLY A 241 23.38 -6.03 -8.58
C GLY A 241 23.03 -6.49 -9.98
N ALA A 242 23.81 -7.42 -10.53
CA ALA A 242 23.49 -8.15 -11.74
C ALA A 242 23.79 -9.64 -11.53
N VAL A 243 23.00 -10.51 -12.15
CA VAL A 243 23.32 -11.94 -12.19
C VAL A 243 24.42 -12.15 -13.23
N GLN A 244 25.51 -12.82 -12.86
CA GLN A 244 26.60 -13.12 -13.76
C GLN A 244 26.55 -14.60 -14.17
N GLN A 245 26.39 -14.82 -15.47
CA GLN A 245 26.47 -16.15 -16.08
C GLN A 245 27.95 -16.56 -16.15
N GLY A 246 28.31 -17.75 -15.65
CA GLY A 246 29.72 -18.19 -15.58
C GLY A 246 29.95 -19.24 -14.48
N GLU A 247 31.19 -19.56 -14.11
CA GLU A 247 31.44 -20.38 -12.90
C GLU A 247 30.77 -19.70 -11.70
N GLY A 248 29.83 -20.40 -11.08
CA GLY A 248 28.91 -19.81 -10.11
C GLY A 248 28.92 -20.56 -8.78
N GLY A 249 27.88 -20.33 -7.99
CA GLY A 249 27.71 -20.96 -6.69
C GLY A 249 27.28 -22.42 -6.75
N LYS A 250 27.12 -23.04 -5.59
CA LYS A 250 26.64 -24.41 -5.44
C LYS A 250 25.38 -24.46 -4.61
N ILE A 251 24.47 -25.35 -4.99
CA ILE A 251 23.30 -25.69 -4.20
C ILE A 251 23.29 -27.19 -3.93
N HIS A 252 23.08 -27.56 -2.67
CA HIS A 252 22.80 -28.92 -2.25
C HIS A 252 21.53 -28.90 -1.41
N ALA A 253 20.54 -29.69 -1.78
CA ALA A 253 19.29 -29.79 -1.03
C ALA A 253 18.80 -31.24 -1.00
N SER A 254 18.34 -31.69 0.17
CA SER A 254 17.60 -32.93 0.34
C SER A 254 16.41 -32.63 1.24
N LEU A 255 15.23 -32.54 0.64
CA LEU A 255 13.99 -32.12 1.30
C LEU A 255 12.91 -33.18 1.11
N SER A 256 12.19 -33.51 2.18
CA SER A 256 11.09 -34.47 2.18
C SER A 256 9.86 -33.86 2.85
N LEU A 257 8.79 -33.66 2.09
CA LEU A 257 7.51 -33.17 2.58
C LEU A 257 6.54 -34.34 2.76
N VAL A 258 6.10 -34.60 3.99
CA VAL A 258 5.06 -35.60 4.29
C VAL A 258 3.92 -34.91 5.00
N ARG A 259 2.75 -34.88 4.36
CA ARG A 259 1.53 -34.25 4.91
C ARG A 259 1.77 -32.80 5.39
N GLY A 260 2.48 -32.03 4.57
CA GLY A 260 2.78 -30.62 4.87
C GLY A 260 3.91 -30.37 5.87
N GLN A 261 4.61 -31.41 6.33
CA GLN A 261 5.75 -31.30 7.26
C GLN A 261 7.06 -31.72 6.60
N LEU A 262 8.12 -30.95 6.81
CA LEU A 262 9.48 -31.36 6.48
C LEU A 262 9.94 -32.50 7.41
N GLN A 263 10.86 -33.34 6.96
CA GLN A 263 11.35 -34.49 7.73
C GLN A 263 12.65 -34.17 8.46
N HIS A 264 12.91 -34.96 9.51
CA HIS A 264 14.16 -34.87 10.27
C HIS A 264 15.35 -35.21 9.37
N GLY A 265 16.42 -34.42 9.46
CA GLY A 265 17.61 -34.54 8.62
C GLY A 265 17.48 -33.89 7.23
N ASP A 266 16.32 -33.29 6.91
CA ASP A 266 16.22 -32.46 5.70
C ASP A 266 17.16 -31.27 5.82
N ALA A 267 17.85 -30.95 4.73
CA ALA A 267 18.85 -29.88 4.70
C ALA A 267 18.90 -29.19 3.34
N LEU A 268 19.28 -27.91 3.37
CA LEU A 268 19.61 -27.10 2.20
C LEU A 268 20.86 -26.29 2.51
N THR A 269 21.83 -26.32 1.62
CA THR A 269 22.98 -25.43 1.62
C THR A 269 23.08 -24.75 0.27
N LEU A 270 23.34 -23.45 0.30
CA LEU A 270 23.49 -22.62 -0.88
C LEU A 270 24.70 -21.72 -0.63
N ASP A 271 25.70 -21.87 -1.49
CA ASP A 271 26.94 -21.08 -1.51
C ASP A 271 26.92 -20.22 -2.76
N LEU A 272 27.00 -18.90 -2.59
CA LEU A 272 26.82 -17.93 -3.67
C LEU A 272 28.03 -17.00 -3.75
N PRO A 273 28.87 -17.10 -4.80
CA PRO A 273 29.92 -16.12 -5.02
C PRO A 273 29.33 -14.76 -5.39
N LEU A 274 29.81 -13.75 -4.69
CA LEU A 274 29.50 -12.35 -4.84
C LEU A 274 30.75 -11.63 -5.34
N HIS A 275 30.81 -11.38 -6.64
CA HIS A 275 31.86 -10.58 -7.24
C HIS A 275 31.48 -9.12 -7.07
N ALA A 276 32.21 -8.38 -6.26
CA ALA A 276 31.90 -6.97 -6.06
C ALA A 276 33.06 -6.07 -6.47
N SER A 277 32.69 -4.89 -6.94
CA SER A 277 33.61 -3.89 -7.46
C SER A 277 33.21 -2.49 -7.04
N ASP A 278 34.18 -1.61 -6.90
CA ASP A 278 33.93 -0.19 -6.60
C ASP A 278 34.21 0.74 -7.80
N ALA A 279 33.84 2.00 -7.64
CA ALA A 279 34.09 3.06 -8.62
C ALA A 279 35.59 3.28 -8.91
N ALA A 280 36.49 2.82 -8.03
CA ALA A 280 37.95 2.89 -8.24
C ALA A 280 38.49 1.67 -9.03
N GLY A 281 37.61 0.77 -9.49
CA GLY A 281 37.98 -0.43 -10.24
C GLY A 281 38.63 -1.51 -9.39
N ARG A 282 38.51 -1.46 -8.06
CA ARG A 282 38.95 -2.56 -7.19
C ARG A 282 37.89 -3.65 -7.22
N HIS A 283 38.33 -4.90 -7.34
CA HIS A 283 37.46 -6.08 -7.37
C HIS A 283 37.79 -7.00 -6.20
N TRP A 284 36.76 -7.66 -5.68
CA TRP A 284 36.89 -8.72 -4.69
C TRP A 284 35.78 -9.74 -4.87
N THR A 285 35.97 -10.92 -4.30
CA THR A 285 34.96 -11.97 -4.27
C THR A 285 34.67 -12.34 -2.83
N GLN A 286 33.38 -12.40 -2.50
CA GLN A 286 32.89 -12.90 -1.22
C GLN A 286 31.89 -14.03 -1.46
N HIS A 287 31.53 -14.76 -0.41
CA HIS A 287 30.56 -15.85 -0.50
C HIS A 287 29.39 -15.54 0.41
N ALA A 288 28.18 -15.54 -0.15
CA ALA A 288 26.96 -15.62 0.63
C ALA A 288 26.64 -17.08 0.92
N HIS A 289 26.23 -17.35 2.15
CA HIS A 289 25.85 -18.69 2.60
C HIS A 289 24.42 -18.67 3.10
N LEU A 290 23.60 -19.58 2.60
CA LEU A 290 22.28 -19.88 3.14
C LEU A 290 22.25 -21.35 3.52
N GLN A 291 21.88 -21.62 4.77
CA GLN A 291 21.77 -22.97 5.31
C GLN A 291 20.42 -23.13 5.99
N ALA A 292 19.73 -24.23 5.69
CA ALA A 292 18.55 -24.65 6.42
C ALA A 292 18.74 -26.10 6.88
N GLN A 293 18.41 -26.38 8.14
CA GLN A 293 18.45 -27.72 8.71
C GLN A 293 17.16 -27.99 9.46
N VAL A 294 16.59 -29.18 9.25
CA VAL A 294 15.32 -29.59 9.85
C VAL A 294 15.56 -30.69 10.88
N ASP A 295 15.43 -30.33 12.15
CA ASP A 295 15.30 -31.27 13.26
C ASP A 295 13.87 -31.15 13.82
N ASP A 296 13.68 -31.03 15.13
CA ASP A 296 12.36 -30.70 15.71
C ASP A 296 11.85 -29.30 15.34
N ALA A 297 12.74 -28.47 14.80
CA ALA A 297 12.46 -27.15 14.26
C ALA A 297 13.30 -26.93 13.00
N ILE A 298 12.97 -25.90 12.25
CA ILE A 298 13.74 -25.49 11.08
C ILE A 298 14.72 -24.41 11.53
N ALA A 299 16.01 -24.72 11.56
CA ALA A 299 17.08 -23.75 11.75
C ALA A 299 17.45 -23.15 10.39
N LEU A 300 17.53 -21.83 10.30
CA LEU A 300 17.86 -21.07 9.10
C LEU A 300 18.99 -20.11 9.43
N LYS A 301 20.10 -20.24 8.73
CA LYS A 301 21.23 -19.32 8.81
C LYS A 301 21.46 -18.68 7.46
N LEU A 302 21.55 -17.36 7.46
CA LEU A 302 21.92 -16.54 6.31
C LEU A 302 23.14 -15.73 6.71
N ASP A 303 24.17 -15.75 5.88
CA ASP A 303 25.32 -14.86 6.00
C ASP A 303 25.60 -14.24 4.62
N LEU A 304 25.49 -12.93 4.56
CA LEU A 304 25.77 -12.08 3.42
C LEU A 304 26.82 -11.07 3.88
N PRO A 305 28.11 -11.34 3.63
CA PRO A 305 29.21 -10.51 4.13
C PRO A 305 29.21 -9.10 3.51
N PRO A 306 29.78 -8.10 4.21
CA PRO A 306 29.89 -6.73 3.72
C PRO A 306 30.92 -6.62 2.59
N PRO A 307 30.65 -5.85 1.52
CA PRO A 307 31.70 -5.50 0.57
C PRO A 307 32.84 -4.73 1.26
N PRO A 308 34.12 -4.96 0.94
CA PRO A 308 35.32 -4.34 1.54
C PRO A 308 35.33 -2.82 1.61
N SER A 309 34.63 -2.11 0.73
CA SER A 309 34.54 -0.65 0.72
C SER A 309 33.12 -0.11 0.99
N GLY A 310 32.17 -0.96 1.40
CA GLY A 310 30.78 -0.57 1.60
C GLY A 310 30.12 -1.13 2.86
N SER A 311 28.85 -0.80 3.03
CA SER A 311 28.07 -1.08 4.24
C SER A 311 27.11 -2.26 4.12
N GLY A 312 27.05 -2.95 2.98
CA GLY A 312 26.05 -3.97 2.68
C GLY A 312 26.28 -5.34 3.31
N ARG A 313 25.92 -5.56 4.58
CA ARG A 313 25.89 -6.90 5.23
C ARG A 313 24.49 -7.32 5.64
N ALA A 314 24.21 -8.61 5.59
CA ALA A 314 23.02 -9.18 6.21
C ALA A 314 23.35 -10.54 6.84
N ALA A 315 23.08 -10.69 8.12
CA ALA A 315 23.20 -11.96 8.83
C ALA A 315 21.87 -12.27 9.51
N ALA A 316 21.43 -13.52 9.43
CA ALA A 316 20.25 -13.98 10.16
C ALA A 316 20.52 -15.37 10.75
N ASP A 317 20.16 -15.54 12.02
CA ASP A 317 20.11 -16.84 12.69
C ASP A 317 18.70 -17.00 13.25
N LEU A 318 17.90 -17.80 12.56
CA LEU A 318 16.46 -17.91 12.78
C LEU A 318 16.08 -19.37 13.04
N ARG A 319 15.16 -19.57 13.97
CA ARG A 319 14.55 -20.85 14.29
C ARG A 319 13.05 -20.76 14.08
N ILE A 320 12.50 -21.62 13.24
CA ILE A 320 11.06 -21.78 13.03
C ILE A 320 10.61 -22.99 13.86
N ALA A 321 9.87 -22.76 14.94
CA ALA A 321 9.42 -23.84 15.83
C ALA A 321 8.56 -24.88 15.08
N GLY A 322 8.86 -26.18 15.18
CA GLY A 322 8.14 -27.25 14.49
C GLY A 322 8.48 -27.35 12.99
N ARG A 323 8.02 -28.42 12.34
CA ARG A 323 8.39 -28.79 10.95
C ARG A 323 7.32 -28.52 9.89
N THR A 324 6.13 -28.07 10.29
CA THR A 324 5.02 -27.82 9.36
C THR A 324 5.32 -26.60 8.49
N VAL A 325 5.26 -26.74 7.17
CA VAL A 325 5.44 -25.64 6.20
C VAL A 325 4.14 -25.32 5.47
N PHE A 326 3.32 -26.35 5.20
CA PHE A 326 2.01 -26.21 4.58
C PHE A 326 0.95 -26.87 5.48
N GLY A 327 -0.01 -26.12 6.02
CA GLY A 327 -1.09 -26.68 6.86
C GLY A 327 -2.40 -26.89 6.10
N GLY A 328 -3.26 -27.78 6.64
CA GLY A 328 -4.54 -28.19 6.04
C GLY A 328 -5.64 -27.12 6.12
N ASP A 329 -5.81 -26.50 7.29
CA ASP A 329 -6.75 -25.41 7.53
C ASP A 329 -6.08 -24.28 8.31
N GLY A 330 -6.09 -23.06 7.77
CA GLY A 330 -5.65 -21.87 8.50
C GLY A 330 -4.25 -21.96 9.11
N ALA A 331 -3.32 -22.68 8.46
CA ALA A 331 -1.95 -22.85 8.94
C ALA A 331 -1.43 -21.50 9.48
N PRO A 332 -0.93 -21.43 10.73
CA PRO A 332 -0.36 -20.20 11.21
C PRO A 332 0.69 -19.76 10.20
N PRO A 333 0.75 -18.48 9.82
CA PRO A 333 1.85 -17.99 8.99
C PRO A 333 3.17 -18.50 9.58
N LEU A 334 4.22 -18.72 8.79
CA LEU A 334 5.49 -19.18 9.38
C LEU A 334 5.98 -18.19 10.45
N LEU A 335 5.69 -16.91 10.25
CA LEU A 335 6.17 -15.79 11.05
C LEU A 335 5.97 -15.94 12.58
N PRO A 336 4.78 -16.24 13.15
CA PRO A 336 4.59 -16.38 14.61
C PRO A 336 5.37 -17.54 15.26
N ARG A 337 6.02 -18.40 14.46
CA ARG A 337 6.88 -19.48 14.95
C ARG A 337 8.38 -19.15 14.82
N VAL A 338 8.72 -18.00 14.22
CA VAL A 338 10.09 -17.57 13.98
C VAL A 338 10.64 -16.87 15.22
N SER A 339 11.76 -17.34 15.73
CA SER A 339 12.56 -16.66 16.76
C SER A 339 14.01 -16.59 16.33
N GLY A 340 14.78 -15.64 16.84
CA GLY A 340 16.20 -15.50 16.53
C GLY A 340 16.63 -14.06 16.30
N THR A 341 17.67 -13.85 15.51
CA THR A 341 18.27 -12.54 15.29
C THR A 341 18.47 -12.25 13.81
N VAL A 342 18.28 -10.99 13.42
CA VAL A 342 18.62 -10.45 12.10
C VAL A 342 19.50 -9.22 12.32
N ASP A 343 20.69 -9.20 11.73
CA ASP A 343 21.58 -8.05 11.67
C ASP A 343 21.72 -7.62 10.22
N LEU A 344 21.26 -6.42 9.91
CA LEU A 344 21.17 -5.87 8.57
C LEU A 344 21.85 -4.51 8.54
N GLN A 345 22.70 -4.31 7.55
CA GLN A 345 23.17 -3.00 7.13
C GLN A 345 23.13 -2.99 5.61
N TRP A 346 22.24 -2.23 5.01
CA TRP A 346 22.07 -2.28 3.56
C TRP A 346 21.55 -0.96 3.01
N ARG A 347 22.08 -0.53 1.85
CA ARG A 347 21.56 0.60 1.08
C ARG A 347 20.63 0.09 -0.01
N PHE A 348 19.34 0.37 0.15
CA PHE A 348 18.32 0.00 -0.82
C PHE A 348 18.15 1.09 -1.87
N ASP A 349 17.86 0.70 -3.12
CA ASP A 349 17.51 1.64 -4.19
C ASP A 349 16.15 2.32 -3.98
N SER A 350 15.26 1.66 -3.23
CA SER A 350 14.00 2.22 -2.77
C SER A 350 13.65 1.71 -1.37
N LEU A 351 13.17 2.61 -0.51
CA LEU A 351 12.60 2.31 0.81
C LEU A 351 11.07 2.15 0.79
N ASP A 352 10.44 2.15 -0.41
CA ASP A 352 8.99 2.04 -0.55
C ASP A 352 8.45 0.72 0.03
N TRP A 353 9.31 -0.30 0.15
CA TRP A 353 8.97 -1.59 0.76
C TRP A 353 8.60 -1.51 2.25
N PHE A 354 8.89 -0.39 2.94
CA PHE A 354 8.37 -0.13 4.28
C PHE A 354 6.86 0.17 4.30
N GLY A 355 6.24 0.47 3.14
CA GLY A 355 4.82 0.83 3.03
C GLY A 355 3.84 -0.12 3.76
N PRO A 356 3.93 -1.45 3.58
CA PRO A 356 3.08 -2.41 4.31
C PRO A 356 3.25 -2.38 5.84
N LEU A 357 4.43 -1.95 6.33
CA LEU A 357 4.67 -1.76 7.76
C LEU A 357 4.00 -0.47 8.26
N LEU A 358 3.88 0.55 7.39
CA LEU A 358 3.26 1.84 7.64
C LEU A 358 1.76 1.91 7.28
N ALA A 359 1.09 0.80 6.99
CA ALA A 359 -0.27 0.78 6.44
C ALA A 359 -1.37 1.52 7.26
N LYS A 360 -1.14 1.80 8.56
CA LYS A 360 -2.04 2.61 9.41
C LYS A 360 -1.69 4.11 9.43
N ALA A 361 -0.53 4.48 8.89
CA ALA A 361 -0.10 5.84 8.59
C ALA A 361 0.13 5.98 7.07
N PRO A 362 -0.90 5.79 6.22
CA PRO A 362 -0.76 5.86 4.76
C PRO A 362 -0.32 7.26 4.27
N TRP A 363 -0.48 8.27 5.12
CA TRP A 363 -0.01 9.63 4.92
C TRP A 363 1.54 9.75 4.99
N LEU A 364 2.27 8.73 5.46
CA LEU A 364 3.71 8.74 5.64
C LEU A 364 4.41 7.78 4.66
N GLN A 365 5.38 8.27 3.89
CA GLN A 365 6.13 7.48 2.91
C GLN A 365 7.64 7.78 3.00
N LEU A 366 8.44 6.72 2.92
CA LEU A 366 9.89 6.82 2.71
C LEU A 366 10.13 6.57 1.23
N VAL A 367 10.64 7.57 0.51
CA VAL A 367 10.70 7.55 -0.94
C VAL A 367 12.16 7.48 -1.38
N GLY A 368 12.43 6.65 -2.39
CA GLY A 368 13.75 6.54 -2.98
C GLY A 368 14.76 5.81 -2.11
N ALA A 369 16.05 5.97 -2.45
CA ALA A 369 17.13 5.19 -1.86
C ALA A 369 17.46 5.62 -0.42
N GLY A 370 17.95 4.67 0.38
CA GLY A 370 18.43 4.95 1.72
C GLY A 370 19.13 3.76 2.37
N GLU A 371 20.00 4.06 3.33
CA GLU A 371 20.66 3.03 4.15
C GLU A 371 19.79 2.66 5.36
N VAL A 372 19.66 1.36 5.60
CA VAL A 372 18.98 0.79 6.75
C VAL A 372 19.99 -0.01 7.56
N ILE A 373 20.12 0.34 8.84
CA ILE A 373 20.94 -0.36 9.82
C ILE A 373 19.98 -0.92 10.88
N ALA A 374 19.83 -2.23 10.99
CA ALA A 374 18.90 -2.85 11.90
C ALA A 374 19.50 -4.05 12.62
N LYS A 375 19.23 -4.15 13.92
CA LYS A 375 19.43 -5.37 14.70
C LYS A 375 18.08 -5.77 15.26
N VAL A 376 17.49 -6.83 14.74
CA VAL A 376 16.15 -7.26 15.10
C VAL A 376 16.25 -8.56 15.88
N LEU A 377 15.74 -8.54 17.11
CA LEU A 377 15.51 -9.75 17.90
C LEU A 377 14.06 -10.17 17.69
N LEU A 378 13.85 -11.44 17.34
CA LEU A 378 12.54 -12.03 17.13
C LEU A 378 12.25 -13.09 18.19
N LYS A 379 11.05 -13.03 18.75
CA LYS A 379 10.50 -14.03 19.65
C LYS A 379 9.06 -14.34 19.26
N ASP A 380 8.81 -15.57 18.82
CA ASP A 380 7.49 -16.04 18.36
C ASP A 380 6.86 -15.11 17.31
N GLY A 381 7.67 -14.68 16.34
CA GLY A 381 7.31 -13.80 15.24
C GLY A 381 7.12 -12.33 15.60
N ARG A 382 7.51 -11.94 16.82
CA ARG A 382 7.41 -10.57 17.31
C ARG A 382 8.78 -9.98 17.53
N ILE A 383 8.93 -8.69 17.22
CA ILE A 383 10.14 -7.93 17.55
C ILE A 383 10.21 -7.79 19.08
N ASP A 384 11.34 -8.18 19.66
CA ASP A 384 11.58 -8.21 21.10
C ASP A 384 12.50 -7.06 21.56
N ALA A 385 12.62 -6.89 22.87
CA ALA A 385 13.46 -5.88 23.49
C ALA A 385 14.94 -6.02 23.09
N GLY A 386 15.62 -4.89 22.92
CA GLY A 386 16.98 -4.80 22.40
C GLY A 386 17.05 -4.62 20.88
N SER A 387 15.92 -4.73 20.18
CA SER A 387 15.89 -4.47 18.73
C SER A 387 16.11 -3.00 18.42
N THR A 388 16.89 -2.70 17.38
CA THR A 388 17.22 -1.35 16.91
C THR A 388 17.06 -1.22 15.40
N LEU A 389 16.76 0.00 14.95
CA LEU A 389 16.66 0.41 13.56
C LEU A 389 17.24 1.81 13.42
N GLN A 390 18.01 2.07 12.37
CA GLN A 390 18.49 3.39 12.01
C GLN A 390 18.40 3.57 10.50
N ILE A 391 17.95 4.75 10.10
CA ILE A 391 17.95 5.23 8.72
C ILE A 391 18.70 6.57 8.76
N PRO A 392 20.01 6.59 8.48
CA PRO A 392 20.85 7.78 8.69
C PRO A 392 20.55 8.96 7.76
N ASP A 393 20.10 8.68 6.53
CA ASP A 393 19.62 9.65 5.55
C ASP A 393 18.65 8.96 4.58
N ALA A 394 17.47 9.52 4.41
CA ALA A 394 16.49 9.10 3.40
C ALA A 394 15.68 10.30 2.93
N ALA A 395 15.29 10.29 1.66
CA ALA A 395 14.26 11.20 1.19
C ALA A 395 12.90 10.80 1.80
N TRP A 396 12.16 11.81 2.22
CA TRP A 396 10.93 11.65 2.99
C TRP A 396 9.81 12.43 2.32
N GLN A 397 8.63 11.82 2.28
CA GLN A 397 7.41 12.45 1.79
C GLN A 397 6.25 12.09 2.71
N ALA A 398 5.38 13.06 2.97
CA ALA A 398 4.10 12.79 3.61
C ALA A 398 2.99 13.60 2.93
N ASP A 399 1.86 12.95 2.64
CA ASP A 399 0.68 13.59 2.07
C ASP A 399 -0.43 13.63 3.14
N VAL A 400 -0.77 14.83 3.62
CA VAL A 400 -1.73 15.07 4.71
C VAL A 400 -2.68 16.22 4.32
N GLN A 401 -4.00 15.97 4.30
CA GLN A 401 -5.04 16.98 3.96
C GLN A 401 -4.76 17.78 2.69
N GLY A 402 -4.44 17.06 1.62
CA GLY A 402 -4.10 17.66 0.33
C GLY A 402 -2.80 18.47 0.34
N GLN A 403 -1.99 18.40 1.40
CA GLN A 403 -0.65 18.98 1.46
C GLN A 403 0.39 17.89 1.30
N ARG A 404 1.44 18.20 0.56
CA ARG A 404 2.63 17.39 0.41
C ARG A 404 3.78 18.01 1.20
N PHE A 405 4.26 17.26 2.17
CA PHE A 405 5.47 17.55 2.91
C PHE A 405 6.62 16.77 2.27
N THR A 406 7.75 17.43 2.05
CA THR A 406 8.97 16.81 1.51
C THR A 406 10.19 17.22 2.31
N GLY A 407 11.22 16.39 2.33
CA GLY A 407 12.48 16.72 2.98
C GLY A 407 13.44 15.54 3.04
N ARG A 408 14.56 15.74 3.75
CA ARG A 408 15.49 14.67 4.12
C ARG A 408 15.35 14.35 5.60
N ALA A 409 15.10 13.07 5.88
CA ALA A 409 14.84 12.57 7.21
C ALA A 409 15.93 11.62 7.68
N ARG A 410 16.14 11.61 9.00
CA ARG A 410 16.82 10.54 9.72
C ARG A 410 15.81 9.87 10.62
N ALA A 411 15.84 8.54 10.69
CA ALA A 411 14.97 7.79 11.58
C ALA A 411 15.80 6.91 12.53
N GLY A 412 15.39 6.84 13.80
CA GLY A 412 15.94 5.93 14.79
C GLY A 412 14.81 5.20 15.50
N GLY A 413 14.85 3.88 15.51
CA GLY A 413 13.90 3.02 16.19
C GLY A 413 14.58 2.14 17.22
N ARG A 414 13.92 1.92 18.36
CA ARG A 414 14.34 0.91 19.33
C ARG A 414 13.15 0.33 20.08
N VAL A 415 13.30 -0.91 20.53
CA VAL A 415 12.34 -1.60 21.39
C VAL A 415 12.98 -1.83 22.73
N ASP A 416 12.44 -1.19 23.76
CA ASP A 416 12.88 -1.36 25.15
C ASP A 416 11.83 -2.10 25.97
N THR A 417 12.16 -2.40 27.23
CA THR A 417 11.20 -2.90 28.22
C THR A 417 11.07 -1.92 29.36
N GLU A 418 9.85 -1.64 29.79
CA GLU A 418 9.54 -0.84 30.97
C GLU A 418 8.46 -1.56 31.78
N ALA A 419 8.71 -1.82 33.07
CA ALA A 419 7.82 -2.60 33.94
C ALA A 419 7.38 -3.96 33.36
N GLY A 420 8.24 -4.61 32.57
CA GLY A 420 7.95 -5.89 31.91
C GLY A 420 7.16 -5.80 30.61
N GLU A 421 6.76 -4.60 30.18
CA GLU A 421 6.07 -4.36 28.92
C GLU A 421 7.02 -3.83 27.84
N LEU A 422 6.82 -4.23 26.59
CA LEU A 422 7.54 -3.68 25.46
C LEU A 422 7.14 -2.22 25.22
N ARG A 423 8.14 -1.37 25.00
CA ARG A 423 8.00 0.06 24.68
C ARG A 423 8.72 0.38 23.37
N PRO A 424 8.08 0.12 22.21
CA PRO A 424 8.65 0.49 20.93
C PRO A 424 8.60 2.02 20.75
N ARG A 425 9.71 2.59 20.28
CA ARG A 425 9.82 4.01 19.94
C ARG A 425 10.50 4.18 18.59
N VAL A 426 10.01 5.13 17.80
CA VAL A 426 10.63 5.57 16.56
C VAL A 426 10.67 7.09 16.57
N ASP A 427 11.84 7.67 16.34
CA ASP A 427 12.06 9.10 16.25
C ASP A 427 12.49 9.43 14.83
N ILE A 428 11.74 10.32 14.17
CA ILE A 428 12.03 10.79 12.81
C ILE A 428 12.35 12.28 12.90
N THR A 429 13.51 12.67 12.39
CA THR A 429 13.94 14.08 12.35
C THR A 429 14.18 14.49 10.92
N VAL A 430 13.47 15.51 10.45
CA VAL A 430 13.62 16.11 9.13
C VAL A 430 14.40 17.41 9.27
N ALA A 431 15.63 17.43 8.77
CA ALA A 431 16.54 18.57 8.98
C ALA A 431 16.02 19.85 8.32
N GLN A 432 15.47 19.71 7.11
CA GLN A 432 14.80 20.76 6.35
C GLN A 432 13.59 20.15 5.66
N PHE A 433 12.46 20.85 5.71
CA PHE A 433 11.22 20.41 5.08
C PHE A 433 10.57 21.55 4.28
N ASP A 434 9.86 21.16 3.24
CA ASP A 434 9.04 22.01 2.40
C ASP A 434 7.62 21.47 2.37
N VAL A 435 6.64 22.36 2.41
CA VAL A 435 5.21 22.02 2.32
C VAL A 435 4.62 22.76 1.15
N ALA A 436 4.02 22.01 0.24
CA ALA A 436 3.25 22.53 -0.88
C ALA A 436 1.90 21.83 -0.92
N ALA A 437 0.95 22.37 -1.69
CA ALA A 437 -0.26 21.63 -1.96
C ALA A 437 0.03 20.44 -2.90
N ALA A 438 -0.64 19.31 -2.68
CA ALA A 438 -0.38 18.05 -3.38
C ALA A 438 -0.67 18.12 -4.89
N ASP A 439 -1.61 18.97 -5.30
CA ASP A 439 -1.95 19.24 -6.70
C ASP A 439 -0.99 20.22 -7.40
N THR A 440 -0.23 21.01 -6.63
CA THR A 440 0.76 21.97 -7.14
C THR A 440 2.06 21.91 -6.33
N PRO A 441 2.77 20.76 -6.33
CA PRO A 441 3.88 20.50 -5.42
C PRO A 441 5.10 21.40 -5.65
N GLN A 442 5.19 22.08 -6.79
CA GLN A 442 6.28 23.02 -7.09
C GLN A 442 6.12 24.37 -6.38
N GLN A 443 4.91 24.68 -5.89
CA GLN A 443 4.61 25.94 -5.21
C GLN A 443 4.73 25.76 -3.70
N SER A 444 5.97 25.92 -3.21
CA SER A 444 6.29 25.92 -1.78
C SER A 444 5.47 26.97 -1.03
N MET A 445 4.75 26.53 0.00
CA MET A 445 3.91 27.35 0.87
C MET A 445 4.56 27.58 2.23
N VAL A 446 5.20 26.55 2.78
CA VAL A 446 5.86 26.58 4.08
C VAL A 446 7.25 25.95 3.96
N ARG A 447 8.24 26.55 4.60
CA ARG A 447 9.60 26.01 4.71
C ARG A 447 10.02 26.00 6.16
N GLY A 448 10.60 24.91 6.64
CA GLY A 448 11.06 24.84 8.01
C GLY A 448 12.28 23.95 8.19
N LYS A 449 12.76 23.91 9.43
CA LYS A 449 13.91 23.11 9.83
C LYS A 449 13.58 22.35 11.11
N GLY A 450 14.22 21.21 11.31
CA GLY A 450 14.13 20.46 12.56
C GLY A 450 12.72 19.96 12.90
N LEU A 451 11.95 19.53 11.91
CA LEU A 451 10.68 18.84 12.15
C LEU A 451 10.98 17.51 12.83
N ARG A 452 10.34 17.25 13.97
CA ARG A 452 10.45 15.99 14.71
C ARG A 452 9.11 15.30 14.77
N LEU A 453 9.10 14.02 14.44
CA LEU A 453 7.96 13.14 14.60
C LEU A 453 8.37 12.02 15.54
N GLU A 454 7.82 12.05 16.74
CA GLU A 454 8.07 11.05 17.78
C GLU A 454 6.91 10.05 17.80
N LEU A 455 7.20 8.79 17.51
CA LEU A 455 6.25 7.69 17.53
C LEU A 455 6.53 6.84 18.77
N ARG A 456 5.50 6.62 19.58
CA ARG A 456 5.54 5.81 20.80
C ARG A 456 4.40 4.83 20.78
N SER A 457 4.61 3.62 21.27
CA SER A 457 3.55 2.63 21.41
C SER A 457 3.66 1.93 22.77
N ALA A 458 2.51 1.50 23.28
CA ALA A 458 2.40 0.62 24.44
C ALA A 458 1.95 -0.77 23.98
N GLY A 459 2.60 -1.82 24.44
CA GLY A 459 2.20 -3.19 24.14
C GLY A 459 2.99 -3.83 22.99
N ARG A 460 2.44 -4.89 22.39
CA ARG A 460 3.18 -5.76 21.47
C ARG A 460 3.48 -5.06 20.16
N VAL A 461 4.62 -5.33 19.51
CA VAL A 461 5.01 -4.65 18.25
C VAL A 461 4.05 -4.92 17.07
N ILE A 462 3.27 -6.01 17.08
CA ILE A 462 2.20 -6.23 16.08
C ILE A 462 0.95 -5.40 16.42
N GLU A 463 0.74 -5.10 17.71
CA GLU A 463 -0.25 -4.14 18.25
C GLU A 463 0.30 -2.70 18.25
N PHE A 464 1.53 -2.46 17.75
CA PHE A 464 2.10 -1.12 17.54
C PHE A 464 1.15 -0.22 16.77
N ARG A 465 0.34 -0.86 15.92
CA ARG A 465 -0.70 -0.29 15.06
C ARG A 465 -1.92 0.24 15.80
N ASP A 466 -2.22 -0.24 17.01
CA ASP A 466 -3.45 0.06 17.74
C ASP A 466 -3.23 1.04 18.90
N SER A 467 -2.00 1.13 19.42
CA SER A 467 -1.61 2.01 20.54
C SER A 467 -0.61 3.10 20.18
N LEU A 468 -0.32 3.30 18.89
CA LEU A 468 0.58 4.35 18.42
C LEU A 468 0.11 5.74 18.89
N ARG A 469 1.00 6.46 19.54
CA ARG A 469 0.90 7.89 19.76
C ARG A 469 2.01 8.56 18.97
N ALA A 470 1.63 9.56 18.19
CA ALA A 470 2.56 10.39 17.44
C ALA A 470 2.59 11.78 18.07
N ARG A 471 3.77 12.38 18.20
CA ARG A 471 3.94 13.78 18.58
C ARG A 471 4.72 14.48 17.49
N LEU A 472 4.10 15.49 16.89
CA LEU A 472 4.68 16.32 15.85
C LEU A 472 5.16 17.64 16.47
N LEU A 473 6.45 17.93 16.28
CA LEU A 473 7.12 19.10 16.83
C LEU A 473 7.84 19.84 15.71
N PHE A 474 7.57 21.13 15.57
CA PHE A 474 8.33 22.03 14.71
C PHE A 474 8.37 23.41 15.32
N ASP A 475 9.48 24.10 15.11
CA ASP A 475 9.64 25.49 15.53
C ASP A 475 10.02 26.33 14.32
N ARG A 476 9.38 27.50 14.21
CA ARG A 476 9.73 28.56 13.25
C ARG A 476 9.78 28.06 11.80
N ALA A 477 8.70 27.44 11.34
CA ALA A 477 8.48 27.20 9.93
C ALA A 477 8.01 28.50 9.26
N ASP A 478 8.75 28.99 8.29
CA ASP A 478 8.47 30.22 7.57
C ASP A 478 7.39 30.00 6.50
N VAL A 479 6.46 30.95 6.40
CA VAL A 479 5.54 31.13 5.28
C VAL A 479 6.06 32.33 4.48
N PRO A 480 6.81 32.11 3.38
CA PRO A 480 7.50 33.20 2.69
C PRO A 480 6.55 34.25 2.12
N GLU A 481 5.37 33.81 1.66
CA GLU A 481 4.34 34.66 1.06
C GLU A 481 2.94 34.17 1.46
N LEU A 482 2.19 35.01 2.17
CA LEU A 482 0.84 34.68 2.65
C LEU A 482 -0.17 34.48 1.52
N ARG A 483 0.06 35.04 0.32
CA ARG A 483 -0.82 34.80 -0.85
C ARG A 483 -0.97 33.31 -1.19
N ALA A 484 0.01 32.46 -0.84
CA ALA A 484 -0.07 31.02 -1.03
C ALA A 484 -1.27 30.39 -0.28
N LEU A 485 -1.74 31.03 0.81
CA LEU A 485 -2.87 30.57 1.62
C LEU A 485 -4.24 30.98 1.04
N ASN A 486 -4.28 31.79 -0.02
CA ASN A 486 -5.54 32.28 -0.61
C ASN A 486 -6.47 31.17 -1.10
N ARG A 487 -5.93 29.98 -1.41
CA ARG A 487 -6.72 28.82 -1.81
C ARG A 487 -7.68 28.31 -0.73
N TYR A 488 -7.40 28.59 0.54
CA TYR A 488 -8.28 28.24 1.66
C TYR A 488 -9.26 29.37 2.01
N LEU A 489 -8.98 30.60 1.59
CA LEU A 489 -9.80 31.75 1.98
C LEU A 489 -11.06 31.87 1.10
N PRO A 490 -12.12 32.54 1.57
CA PRO A 490 -13.37 32.76 0.82
C PRO A 490 -13.23 33.77 -0.34
N GLY A 491 -12.14 33.68 -1.11
CA GLY A 491 -11.90 34.41 -2.35
C GLY A 491 -12.01 35.94 -2.19
N HIS A 492 -12.98 36.55 -2.87
CA HIS A 492 -13.15 38.00 -2.83
C HIS A 492 -13.65 38.53 -1.47
N ALA A 493 -14.31 37.70 -0.66
CA ALA A 493 -14.74 38.13 0.67
C ALA A 493 -13.54 38.34 1.60
N LEU A 494 -12.44 37.59 1.39
CA LEU A 494 -11.22 37.68 2.18
C LEU A 494 -10.05 37.06 1.42
N ARG A 495 -8.96 37.81 1.23
CA ARG A 495 -7.73 37.30 0.60
C ARG A 495 -6.50 38.04 1.11
N PHE A 496 -5.37 37.36 1.19
CA PHE A 496 -4.07 37.99 1.40
C PHE A 496 -3.61 38.69 0.12
N LEU A 497 -3.13 39.92 0.28
CA LEU A 497 -2.41 40.71 -0.72
C LEU A 497 -0.90 40.63 -0.54
N GLY A 498 -0.40 40.10 0.56
CA GLY A 498 1.03 40.02 0.82
C GLY A 498 1.35 39.76 2.28
N GLY A 499 2.64 39.65 2.56
CA GLY A 499 3.17 39.51 3.90
C GLY A 499 3.83 38.15 4.11
N ARG A 500 4.42 37.98 5.29
CA ARG A 500 5.16 36.77 5.66
C ARG A 500 4.70 36.27 7.01
N GLY A 501 4.81 34.95 7.20
CA GLY A 501 4.42 34.31 8.44
C GLY A 501 5.47 33.35 9.00
N GLN A 502 5.28 32.96 10.25
CA GLN A 502 6.01 31.93 10.94
C GLN A 502 5.03 31.05 11.72
N LEU A 503 5.31 29.76 11.77
CA LEU A 503 4.49 28.73 12.39
C LEU A 503 5.35 27.88 13.33
N SER A 504 4.86 27.63 14.54
CA SER A 504 5.44 26.65 15.46
C SER A 504 4.33 25.76 16.00
N GLY A 505 4.59 24.48 16.23
CA GLY A 505 3.56 23.54 16.64
C GLY A 505 4.08 22.38 17.49
N ASP A 506 3.24 21.96 18.43
CA ASP A 506 3.39 20.77 19.25
C ASP A 506 2.04 20.06 19.31
N ILE A 507 1.92 18.94 18.59
CA ILE A 507 0.64 18.28 18.31
C ILE A 507 0.77 16.80 18.65
N GLU A 508 -0.08 16.30 19.56
CA GLU A 508 -0.17 14.87 19.88
C GLU A 508 -1.35 14.22 19.15
N LEU A 509 -1.09 13.10 18.48
CA LEU A 509 -1.99 12.37 17.61
C LEU A 509 -2.06 10.90 18.04
N ASP A 510 -3.23 10.27 17.92
CA ASP A 510 -3.39 8.82 18.03
C ASP A 510 -3.24 8.09 16.68
N THR A 511 -3.44 6.78 16.68
CA THR A 511 -3.37 5.89 15.51
C THR A 511 -4.36 6.23 14.39
N ALA A 512 -5.48 6.89 14.71
CA ALA A 512 -6.50 7.30 13.75
C ALA A 512 -6.24 8.72 13.21
N GLY A 513 -5.17 9.39 13.66
CA GLY A 513 -4.93 10.79 13.34
C GLY A 513 -5.84 11.73 14.11
N LYS A 514 -6.41 11.28 15.24
CA LYS A 514 -7.19 12.13 16.14
C LYS A 514 -6.28 12.75 17.19
N VAL A 515 -6.39 14.07 17.36
CA VAL A 515 -5.67 14.84 18.37
C VAL A 515 -6.44 14.81 19.68
N GLY A 516 -5.73 14.45 20.75
CA GLY A 516 -6.22 14.62 22.12
C GLY A 516 -5.97 16.04 22.64
N ARG A 517 -4.77 16.60 22.39
CA ARG A 517 -4.37 17.99 22.70
C ARG A 517 -3.25 18.47 21.78
N GLY A 518 -3.17 19.76 21.51
CA GLY A 518 -2.05 20.37 20.80
C GLY A 518 -2.03 21.90 20.89
N ARG A 519 -0.90 22.50 20.50
CA ARG A 519 -0.74 23.95 20.42
C ARG A 519 -0.13 24.33 19.08
N LEU A 520 -0.66 25.37 18.46
CA LEU A 520 -0.13 25.97 17.24
C LEU A 520 0.05 27.47 17.46
N GLN A 521 1.24 27.98 17.17
CA GLN A 521 1.54 29.40 17.18
C GLN A 521 1.71 29.88 15.74
N VAL A 522 1.01 30.95 15.39
CA VAL A 522 1.11 31.60 14.08
C VAL A 522 1.48 33.05 14.31
N GLN A 523 2.50 33.53 13.62
CA GLN A 523 2.85 34.94 13.60
C GLN A 523 2.88 35.40 12.16
N ALA A 524 2.23 36.51 11.85
CA ALA A 524 2.29 37.15 10.55
C ALA A 524 2.75 38.60 10.74
N ARG A 525 3.73 39.03 9.96
CA ARG A 525 4.29 40.37 10.04
C ARG A 525 4.05 41.12 8.74
N ARG A 526 3.60 42.37 8.83
CA ARG A 526 3.20 43.18 7.67
C ARG A 526 2.25 42.41 6.75
N ALA A 527 1.33 41.65 7.34
CA ALA A 527 0.28 40.95 6.62
C ALA A 527 -0.59 41.99 5.92
N GLN A 528 -0.82 41.81 4.63
CA GLN A 528 -1.72 42.65 3.84
C GLN A 528 -2.91 41.80 3.43
N LEU A 529 -4.11 42.30 3.68
CA LEU A 529 -5.35 41.55 3.57
C LEU A 529 -6.40 42.43 2.89
N ALA A 530 -7.11 41.91 1.90
CA ALA A 530 -8.30 42.54 1.36
C ALA A 530 -9.54 41.83 1.88
N ALA A 531 -10.49 42.58 2.41
CA ALA A 531 -11.85 42.11 2.68
C ALA A 531 -12.83 42.99 1.90
N ASN A 532 -13.43 42.44 0.84
CA ASN A 532 -14.12 43.21 -0.21
C ASN A 532 -13.24 44.35 -0.76
N ASP A 533 -13.69 45.61 -0.65
CA ASP A 533 -13.02 46.80 -1.20
C ASP A 533 -12.05 47.45 -0.21
N LEU A 534 -11.94 46.91 1.01
CA LEU A 534 -11.07 47.44 2.05
C LEU A 534 -9.77 46.64 2.11
N GLU A 535 -8.66 47.37 2.16
CA GLU A 535 -7.32 46.81 2.33
C GLU A 535 -6.80 47.12 3.74
N PHE A 536 -6.38 46.07 4.43
CA PHE A 536 -5.82 46.11 5.77
C PHE A 536 -4.34 45.74 5.71
N SER A 537 -3.53 46.38 6.55
CA SER A 537 -2.18 45.90 6.82
C SER A 537 -1.87 45.91 8.31
N GLY A 538 -1.09 44.96 8.80
CA GLY A 538 -0.73 44.89 10.21
C GLY A 538 0.01 43.61 10.58
N ASP A 539 0.16 43.39 11.89
CA ASP A 539 0.76 42.18 12.45
C ASP A 539 -0.32 41.34 13.13
N VAL A 540 -0.20 40.02 13.00
CA VAL A 540 -1.14 39.03 13.54
C VAL A 540 -0.35 38.03 14.36
N ASP A 541 -0.77 37.78 15.60
CA ASP A 541 -0.24 36.71 16.43
C ASP A 541 -1.41 35.81 16.87
N VAL A 542 -1.31 34.51 16.66
CA VAL A 542 -2.33 33.50 17.02
C VAL A 542 -1.68 32.46 17.92
N ASP A 543 -2.31 32.20 19.05
CA ASP A 543 -1.99 31.11 19.97
C ASP A 543 -3.20 30.17 20.00
N ALA A 544 -3.18 29.17 19.12
CA ALA A 544 -4.26 28.22 18.93
C ALA A 544 -4.09 27.00 19.84
N GLN A 545 -5.17 26.67 20.54
CA GLN A 545 -5.27 25.52 21.43
C GLN A 545 -6.15 24.47 20.75
N LEU A 546 -5.57 23.32 20.39
CA LEU A 546 -6.30 22.22 19.77
C LEU A 546 -6.78 21.31 20.90
N ALA A 547 -8.05 21.41 21.28
CA ALA A 547 -8.64 20.51 22.29
C ALA A 547 -9.08 19.17 21.69
N HIS A 548 -9.39 19.17 20.38
CA HIS A 548 -9.65 17.97 19.61
C HIS A 548 -9.37 18.27 18.13
N ALA A 549 -8.87 17.29 17.40
CA ALA A 549 -8.85 17.34 15.94
C ALA A 549 -9.04 15.94 15.38
N ASP A 550 -9.66 15.85 14.21
CA ASP A 550 -9.73 14.65 13.40
C ASP A 550 -9.11 15.02 12.05
N LEU A 551 -7.87 14.58 11.81
CA LEU A 551 -7.21 14.83 10.54
C LEU A 551 -8.07 14.28 9.42
N GLY A 552 -8.53 13.02 9.49
CA GLY A 552 -9.29 12.37 8.41
C GLY A 552 -10.58 13.10 8.03
N ALA A 553 -11.27 13.73 8.99
CA ALA A 553 -12.47 14.52 8.76
C ALA A 553 -12.20 16.01 8.46
N GLU A 554 -10.93 16.46 8.54
CA GLU A 554 -10.53 17.87 8.48
C GLU A 554 -11.15 18.75 9.57
N GLU A 555 -11.55 18.17 10.71
CA GLU A 555 -12.29 18.87 11.77
C GLU A 555 -11.39 19.23 12.96
N PHE A 556 -11.48 20.47 13.43
CA PHE A 556 -10.65 21.01 14.51
C PHE A 556 -11.50 21.78 15.52
N VAL A 557 -11.24 21.51 16.81
CA VAL A 557 -11.80 22.22 17.96
C VAL A 557 -10.74 23.13 18.54
N LEU A 558 -10.96 24.43 18.44
CA LEU A 558 -10.01 25.50 18.74
C LEU A 558 -10.41 26.34 19.95
N ASP A 559 -11.15 25.73 20.89
CA ASP A 559 -11.68 26.41 22.07
C ASP A 559 -10.52 26.96 22.94
N GLY A 560 -10.62 28.23 23.36
CA GLY A 560 -9.58 28.91 24.13
C GLY A 560 -8.45 29.54 23.31
N THR A 561 -8.51 29.46 21.97
CA THR A 561 -7.56 30.15 21.08
C THR A 561 -7.56 31.66 21.32
N ARG A 562 -6.37 32.27 21.23
CA ARG A 562 -6.19 33.73 21.30
C ARG A 562 -5.63 34.25 19.98
N LEU A 563 -6.17 35.36 19.51
CA LEU A 563 -5.69 36.07 18.33
C LEU A 563 -5.48 37.55 18.70
N SER A 564 -4.30 38.06 18.38
CA SER A 564 -3.91 39.44 18.62
C SER A 564 -3.59 40.11 17.29
N LEU A 565 -4.22 41.26 17.04
CA LEU A 565 -3.94 42.15 15.94
C LEU A 565 -3.20 43.37 16.47
N ARG A 566 -2.14 43.78 15.78
CA ARG A 566 -1.31 44.94 16.15
C ARG A 566 -0.98 45.75 14.91
N ASN A 567 -0.71 47.04 15.11
CA ASN A 567 -0.26 47.97 14.07
C ASN A 567 -1.20 47.99 12.85
N VAL A 568 -2.51 47.85 13.08
CA VAL A 568 -3.48 47.70 11.98
C VAL A 568 -3.73 49.06 11.33
N LYS A 569 -3.58 49.08 10.00
CA LYS A 569 -3.87 50.20 9.11
C LYS A 569 -4.95 49.78 8.13
N VAL A 570 -5.84 50.70 7.84
CA VAL A 570 -6.80 50.59 6.73
C VAL A 570 -6.40 51.59 5.67
N SER A 571 -6.29 51.11 4.43
CA SER A 571 -6.22 51.97 3.26
C SER A 571 -7.64 52.45 2.95
N ASP A 572 -7.99 53.64 3.45
CA ASP A 572 -9.16 54.39 3.00
C ASP A 572 -8.65 55.51 2.05
N PRO A 573 -9.18 55.62 0.81
CA PRO A 573 -8.82 56.68 -0.13
C PRO A 573 -8.93 58.10 0.43
N ASP A 574 -9.81 58.31 1.42
CA ASP A 574 -10.12 59.64 1.96
C ASP A 574 -9.33 59.97 3.25
N ARG A 575 -8.77 58.98 3.97
CA ARG A 575 -7.93 59.19 5.17
C ARG A 575 -7.16 57.93 5.59
N ALA A 576 -5.83 57.98 5.61
CA ALA A 576 -5.03 56.89 6.18
C ALA A 576 -5.25 56.78 7.71
N SER A 577 -5.52 55.56 8.20
CA SER A 577 -5.58 55.28 9.64
C SER A 577 -4.19 55.46 10.29
N PRO A 578 -4.08 56.02 11.51
CA PRO A 578 -2.80 56.29 12.19
C PRO A 578 -1.91 55.05 12.40
N GLY A 579 -2.47 53.84 12.27
CA GLY A 579 -1.70 52.60 12.22
C GLY A 579 -1.26 52.05 13.56
N ASP A 580 -1.93 52.48 14.61
CA ASP A 580 -1.74 52.11 16.01
C ASP A 580 -2.97 51.35 16.57
N TRP A 581 -3.88 50.92 15.69
CA TRP A 581 -5.05 50.14 16.07
C TRP A 581 -4.67 48.70 16.40
N TRP A 582 -5.32 48.14 17.42
CA TRP A 582 -5.11 46.79 17.90
C TRP A 582 -6.44 46.15 18.33
N ALA A 583 -6.47 44.82 18.29
CA ALA A 583 -7.53 44.03 18.90
C ALA A 583 -6.99 42.71 19.46
N ASP A 584 -7.58 42.24 20.55
CA ASP A 584 -7.36 40.92 21.14
C ASP A 584 -8.69 40.15 21.11
N LEU A 585 -8.66 38.96 20.53
CA LEU A 585 -9.80 38.08 20.37
C LEU A 585 -9.54 36.79 21.16
N ARG A 586 -10.50 36.39 21.99
CA ARG A 586 -10.51 35.11 22.71
C ARG A 586 -11.70 34.29 22.24
N PHE A 587 -11.44 33.13 21.66
CA PHE A 587 -12.49 32.24 21.16
C PHE A 587 -13.02 31.36 22.30
N ASP A 588 -14.27 31.57 22.68
CA ASP A 588 -14.97 30.74 23.67
C ASP A 588 -15.38 29.39 23.06
N ARG A 589 -15.82 29.42 21.80
CA ARG A 589 -16.02 28.24 20.96
C ARG A 589 -15.38 28.49 19.60
N GLY A 590 -14.65 27.52 19.08
CA GLY A 590 -14.08 27.54 17.74
C GLY A 590 -14.18 26.17 17.10
N ARG A 591 -14.96 26.05 16.03
CA ARG A 591 -15.02 24.87 15.17
C ARG A 591 -14.49 25.26 13.80
N LEU A 592 -13.53 24.50 13.31
CA LEU A 592 -12.87 24.72 12.03
C LEU A 592 -12.94 23.44 11.22
N GLN A 593 -13.41 23.53 9.98
CA GLN A 593 -13.25 22.49 8.97
C GLN A 593 -12.23 22.98 7.93
N TRP A 594 -11.02 22.42 7.97
CA TRP A 594 -9.89 22.83 7.14
C TRP A 594 -9.93 22.12 5.78
N GLY A 595 -10.79 22.59 4.88
CA GLY A 595 -10.93 22.05 3.53
C GLY A 595 -11.05 23.13 2.46
N MET A 596 -11.34 22.72 1.23
CA MET A 596 -11.73 23.60 0.14
C MET A 596 -13.19 23.29 -0.21
N PRO A 597 -14.18 24.04 0.34
CA PRO A 597 -14.04 25.35 1.00
C PRO A 597 -13.79 25.29 2.53
N LEU A 598 -13.10 26.32 3.06
CA LEU A 598 -12.89 26.53 4.49
C LEU A 598 -14.22 26.83 5.20
N ARG A 599 -14.44 26.18 6.35
CA ARG A 599 -15.59 26.50 7.21
C ARG A 599 -15.15 26.78 8.64
N ILE A 600 -15.73 27.83 9.22
CA ILE A 600 -15.45 28.26 10.59
C ILE A 600 -16.80 28.57 11.25
N ASP A 601 -17.02 28.12 12.48
CA ASP A 601 -18.08 28.62 13.37
C ASP A 601 -17.44 28.92 14.72
N ALA A 602 -17.47 30.19 15.13
CA ALA A 602 -16.80 30.63 16.33
C ALA A 602 -17.60 31.70 17.08
N THR A 603 -17.49 31.68 18.41
CA THR A 603 -17.94 32.76 19.29
C THR A 603 -16.73 33.34 19.99
N ALA A 604 -16.56 34.66 19.95
CA ALA A 604 -15.38 35.34 20.47
C ALA A 604 -15.74 36.53 21.36
N GLN A 605 -14.94 36.71 22.40
CA GLN A 605 -14.82 37.96 23.13
C GLN A 605 -13.73 38.79 22.45
N VAL A 606 -14.02 40.06 22.19
CA VAL A 606 -13.14 40.96 21.45
C VAL A 606 -12.87 42.17 22.32
N ARG A 607 -11.60 42.47 22.54
CA ARG A 607 -11.11 43.71 23.14
C ARG A 607 -10.42 44.50 22.05
N LEU A 608 -10.83 45.72 21.79
CA LEU A 608 -10.33 46.51 20.67
C LEU A 608 -10.04 47.95 21.12
N ARG A 609 -9.06 48.59 20.48
CA ARG A 609 -8.62 49.94 20.84
C ARG A 609 -9.75 50.95 20.88
N ASP A 610 -10.56 50.96 19.84
CA ASP A 610 -11.72 51.82 19.63
C ASP A 610 -12.54 51.28 18.43
N VAL A 611 -13.78 51.76 18.26
CA VAL A 611 -14.73 51.26 17.25
C VAL A 611 -14.46 51.79 15.83
N SER A 612 -13.37 52.51 15.59
CA SER A 612 -13.06 53.12 14.28
C SER A 612 -13.07 52.11 13.14
N LEU A 613 -12.45 50.95 13.35
CA LEU A 613 -12.36 49.89 12.35
C LEU A 613 -13.71 49.31 12.00
N LEU A 614 -14.58 49.11 13.00
CA LEU A 614 -15.93 48.61 12.79
C LEU A 614 -16.75 49.60 11.96
N LEU A 615 -16.68 50.90 12.28
CA LEU A 615 -17.41 51.93 11.55
C LEU A 615 -16.94 52.04 10.08
N ALA A 616 -15.64 51.84 9.83
CA ALA A 616 -15.07 51.84 8.48
C ALA A 616 -15.59 50.70 7.59
N LEU A 617 -16.10 49.59 8.16
CA LEU A 617 -16.69 48.50 7.40
C LEU A 617 -18.06 48.85 6.80
N PHE A 618 -18.77 49.86 7.33
CA PHE A 618 -20.13 50.19 6.91
C PHE A 618 -20.20 51.41 5.99
N THR A 619 -19.56 52.52 6.34
CA THR A 619 -19.51 53.73 5.50
C THR A 619 -18.24 54.53 5.73
N ARG A 620 -17.94 55.45 4.81
CA ARG A 620 -16.76 56.31 4.90
C ARG A 620 -16.90 57.27 6.08
N HIS A 621 -15.78 57.62 6.68
CA HIS A 621 -15.72 58.47 7.88
C HIS A 621 -16.49 59.80 7.71
N LYS A 622 -16.45 60.41 6.52
CA LYS A 622 -17.10 61.70 6.23
C LYS A 622 -18.64 61.64 6.19
N ASP A 623 -19.20 60.44 6.00
CA ASP A 623 -20.64 60.24 5.84
C ASP A 623 -21.37 60.10 7.20
N TYR A 624 -20.62 59.90 8.29
CA TYR A 624 -21.20 59.80 9.63
C TYR A 624 -21.55 61.18 10.22
N PRO A 625 -22.68 61.30 10.95
CA PRO A 625 -22.99 62.49 11.72
C PRO A 625 -21.86 62.83 12.71
N ARG A 626 -21.58 64.14 12.91
CA ARG A 626 -20.47 64.60 13.77
C ARG A 626 -20.47 63.99 15.19
N TRP A 627 -21.63 63.68 15.74
CA TRP A 627 -21.73 63.08 17.07
C TRP A 627 -21.23 61.62 17.10
N VAL A 628 -21.34 60.87 15.99
CA VAL A 628 -20.82 59.50 15.87
C VAL A 628 -19.30 59.50 15.99
N LEU A 629 -18.64 60.57 15.53
CA LEU A 629 -17.19 60.72 15.65
C LEU A 629 -16.71 60.75 17.10
N ARG A 630 -17.57 61.16 18.06
CA ARG A 630 -17.24 61.12 19.50
C ARG A 630 -17.19 59.71 20.08
N LEU A 631 -17.78 58.72 19.40
CA LEU A 631 -17.63 57.30 19.77
C LEU A 631 -16.19 56.82 19.57
N LEU A 632 -15.46 57.42 18.63
CA LEU A 632 -14.06 57.08 18.36
C LEU A 632 -13.14 57.49 19.51
N ASP A 633 -13.50 58.57 20.22
CA ASP A 633 -12.73 59.09 21.35
C ASP A 633 -12.96 58.31 22.66
N ALA A 634 -13.88 57.34 22.67
CA ALA A 634 -14.28 56.64 23.88
C ALA A 634 -13.24 55.63 24.40
N GLY A 635 -12.19 55.37 23.63
CA GLY A 635 -11.10 54.48 24.00
C GLY A 635 -11.49 53.00 23.90
N GLU A 636 -10.86 52.18 24.72
CA GLU A 636 -10.93 50.71 24.66
C GLU A 636 -12.37 50.18 24.78
N VAL A 637 -12.69 49.18 23.97
CA VAL A 637 -14.01 48.59 23.88
C VAL A 637 -13.94 47.07 24.02
N VAL A 638 -14.89 46.52 24.78
CA VAL A 638 -15.13 45.08 24.89
C VAL A 638 -16.44 44.73 24.18
N ALA A 639 -16.39 43.70 23.35
CA ALA A 639 -17.52 43.19 22.57
C ALA A 639 -17.57 41.66 22.63
N SER A 640 -18.74 41.10 22.35
CA SER A 640 -18.89 39.68 21.97
C SER A 640 -19.36 39.60 20.52
N THR A 641 -19.00 38.54 19.80
CA THR A 641 -19.49 38.29 18.44
C THR A 641 -19.55 36.80 18.12
N ARG A 642 -20.45 36.43 17.21
CA ARG A 642 -20.43 35.12 16.53
C ARG A 642 -20.01 35.32 15.09
N ALA A 643 -19.01 34.56 14.66
CA ALA A 643 -18.48 34.56 13.31
C ALA A 643 -18.68 33.19 12.65
N VAL A 644 -19.26 33.17 11.46
CA VAL A 644 -19.38 31.96 10.63
C VAL A 644 -18.78 32.23 9.26
N VAL A 645 -17.85 31.38 8.83
CA VAL A 645 -17.35 31.33 7.46
C VAL A 645 -17.87 30.07 6.83
N ARG A 646 -18.60 30.19 5.71
CA ARG A 646 -19.14 29.07 4.97
C ARG A 646 -19.46 29.48 3.53
N ASP A 647 -19.21 28.61 2.57
CA ASP A 647 -19.62 28.78 1.16
C ASP A 647 -19.19 30.16 0.59
N ALA A 648 -17.91 30.50 0.77
CA ALA A 648 -17.29 31.77 0.37
C ALA A 648 -17.96 33.04 0.96
N THR A 649 -18.69 32.88 2.06
CA THR A 649 -19.39 33.96 2.77
C THR A 649 -18.84 34.06 4.20
N ILE A 650 -18.66 35.29 4.68
CA ILE A 650 -18.36 35.59 6.07
C ILE A 650 -19.60 36.24 6.69
N LEU A 651 -20.08 35.68 7.79
CA LEU A 651 -21.20 36.18 8.58
C LEU A 651 -20.69 36.56 9.96
N LEU A 652 -20.99 37.78 10.39
CA LEU A 652 -20.79 38.28 11.74
C LEU A 652 -22.17 38.62 12.30
N GLU A 653 -22.49 38.06 13.45
CA GLU A 653 -23.77 38.26 14.14
C GLU A 653 -23.52 38.60 15.61
N ASP A 654 -24.49 39.29 16.21
CA ASP A 654 -24.49 39.61 17.64
C ASP A 654 -23.24 40.38 18.09
N LEU A 655 -22.61 41.16 17.19
CA LEU A 655 -21.58 42.10 17.62
C LEU A 655 -22.25 43.17 18.47
N ALA A 656 -22.05 43.08 19.78
CA ALA A 656 -22.70 43.98 20.73
C ALA A 656 -21.67 44.59 21.67
N VAL A 657 -21.77 45.90 21.82
CA VAL A 657 -21.04 46.71 22.80
C VAL A 657 -22.07 47.54 23.53
N SER A 658 -22.00 47.58 24.85
CA SER A 658 -22.85 48.44 25.66
C SER A 658 -22.07 48.94 26.86
N ASN A 659 -22.14 50.24 27.11
CA ASN A 659 -21.66 50.88 28.32
C ASN A 659 -22.54 52.09 28.68
N ASP A 660 -22.20 52.79 29.75
CA ASP A 660 -22.98 53.93 30.25
C ASP A 660 -23.11 55.09 29.24
N ARG A 661 -22.18 55.19 28.27
CA ARG A 661 -22.09 56.30 27.32
C ARG A 661 -22.72 55.96 25.96
N PHE A 662 -22.59 54.72 25.50
CA PHE A 662 -23.03 54.32 24.18
C PHE A 662 -23.38 52.83 24.06
N ASP A 663 -24.24 52.53 23.07
CA ASP A 663 -24.51 51.16 22.61
C ASP A 663 -24.17 51.02 21.14
N ILE A 664 -23.59 49.89 20.78
CA ILE A 664 -23.34 49.49 19.40
C ILE A 664 -23.85 48.07 19.21
N LYS A 665 -24.64 47.86 18.16
CA LYS A 665 -25.02 46.52 17.70
C LYS A 665 -24.77 46.43 16.21
N ALA A 666 -24.12 45.37 15.76
CA ALA A 666 -23.85 45.17 14.34
C ALA A 666 -24.05 43.71 13.92
N ARG A 667 -24.53 43.55 12.69
CA ARG A 667 -24.53 42.28 11.96
C ARG A 667 -24.04 42.53 10.54
N LEU A 668 -23.21 41.65 10.01
CA LEU A 668 -22.53 41.86 8.73
C LEU A 668 -22.41 40.56 7.95
N ARG A 669 -22.68 40.61 6.66
CA ARG A 669 -22.50 39.56 5.67
C ARG A 669 -21.58 40.06 4.57
N LEU A 670 -20.52 39.31 4.29
CA LEU A 670 -19.57 39.56 3.20
C LEU A 670 -19.61 38.38 2.23
N ALA A 671 -20.02 38.61 0.98
CA ALA A 671 -20.09 37.57 -0.06
C ALA A 671 -19.88 38.18 -1.45
N GLN A 672 -19.07 37.55 -2.31
CA GLN A 672 -18.90 37.91 -3.74
C GLN A 672 -18.77 39.44 -4.01
N LYS A 673 -17.86 40.12 -3.28
CA LYS A 673 -17.64 41.58 -3.32
C LYS A 673 -18.79 42.45 -2.78
N ARG A 674 -19.89 41.86 -2.31
CA ARG A 674 -21.01 42.57 -1.71
C ARG A 674 -20.89 42.52 -0.20
N ALA A 675 -21.04 43.67 0.44
CA ALA A 675 -21.23 43.79 1.88
C ALA A 675 -22.71 44.12 2.13
N GLN A 676 -23.31 43.42 3.08
CA GLN A 676 -24.68 43.67 3.53
C GLN A 676 -24.71 43.60 5.06
N GLY A 677 -25.43 44.48 5.73
CA GLY A 677 -25.47 44.45 7.18
C GLY A 677 -26.22 45.62 7.78
N ASP A 678 -26.49 45.50 9.07
CA ASP A 678 -27.18 46.51 9.86
C ASP A 678 -26.28 46.94 11.00
N LEU A 679 -26.17 48.24 11.21
CA LEU A 679 -25.46 48.85 12.32
C LEU A 679 -26.43 49.74 13.11
N PHE A 680 -26.45 49.56 14.42
CA PHE A 680 -27.12 50.44 15.36
C PHE A 680 -26.09 51.08 16.28
N LEU A 681 -26.14 52.41 16.38
CA LEU A 681 -25.32 53.22 17.28
C LEU A 681 -26.24 54.06 18.16
N ARG A 682 -25.96 54.11 19.47
CA ARG A 682 -26.63 55.02 20.41
C ARG A 682 -25.59 55.79 21.20
N TRP A 683 -25.77 57.10 21.31
CA TRP A 683 -25.02 57.96 22.24
C TRP A 683 -26.01 58.78 23.05
N ALA A 684 -26.10 58.53 24.36
CA ALA A 684 -27.15 59.08 25.22
C ALA A 684 -28.57 58.86 24.63
N ARG A 685 -29.25 59.95 24.21
CA ARG A 685 -30.60 59.93 23.58
C ARG A 685 -30.58 59.86 22.05
N LEU A 686 -29.41 60.00 21.42
CA LEU A 686 -29.29 59.98 19.96
C LEU A 686 -29.11 58.54 19.49
N GLY A 687 -29.90 58.13 18.49
CA GLY A 687 -29.81 56.82 17.85
C GLY A 687 -29.57 56.95 16.34
N LEU A 688 -28.77 56.04 15.79
CA LEU A 688 -28.53 55.90 14.35
C LEU A 688 -28.65 54.42 13.98
N GLY A 689 -29.52 54.12 13.04
CA GLY A 689 -29.48 52.89 12.26
C GLY A 689 -28.78 53.16 10.93
N LEU A 690 -27.99 52.20 10.46
CA LEU A 690 -27.36 52.22 9.15
C LEU A 690 -27.58 50.87 8.49
N GLU A 691 -28.33 50.87 7.38
CA GLU A 691 -28.50 49.72 6.49
C GLU A 691 -27.42 49.79 5.41
N LEU A 692 -26.68 48.70 5.25
CA LEU A 692 -25.78 48.48 4.12
C LEU A 692 -26.37 47.36 3.26
N LYS A 693 -26.74 47.66 2.01
CA LYS A 693 -27.34 46.67 1.10
C LYS A 693 -26.87 46.92 -0.33
N ASP A 694 -26.19 45.92 -0.91
CA ASP A 694 -25.66 45.95 -2.28
C ASP A 694 -24.78 47.20 -2.58
N GLY A 695 -24.05 47.68 -1.57
CA GLY A 695 -23.19 48.87 -1.66
C GLY A 695 -23.90 50.20 -1.42
N GLU A 696 -25.23 50.22 -1.37
CA GLU A 696 -26.02 51.38 -0.94
C GLU A 696 -26.08 51.47 0.58
N ARG A 697 -26.06 52.71 1.09
CA ARG A 697 -26.08 53.02 2.52
C ARG A 697 -27.32 53.87 2.84
N LYS A 698 -28.15 53.42 3.79
CA LYS A 698 -29.34 54.16 4.23
C LYS A 698 -29.29 54.42 5.73
N PHE A 699 -29.50 55.68 6.11
CA PHE A 699 -29.49 56.09 7.50
C PHE A 699 -30.92 56.16 8.06
N HIS A 700 -31.11 55.61 9.26
CA HIS A 700 -32.37 55.57 9.99
C HIS A 700 -32.20 56.30 11.33
N LEU A 701 -32.70 57.54 11.42
CA LEU A 701 -32.56 58.38 12.62
C LEU A 701 -33.78 58.27 13.56
N LEU A 702 -34.95 57.96 13.01
CA LEU A 702 -36.19 57.80 13.77
C LEU A 702 -36.35 56.34 14.17
N LYS A 703 -36.64 56.08 15.46
CA LYS A 703 -36.91 54.74 15.99
C LYS A 703 -35.83 53.71 15.61
N ALA A 704 -34.57 54.16 15.56
CA ALA A 704 -33.43 53.35 15.09
C ALA A 704 -33.29 52.00 15.81
N ALA A 705 -33.60 51.95 17.12
CA ALA A 705 -33.57 50.73 17.90
C ALA A 705 -34.66 49.72 17.48
N GLU A 706 -35.89 50.21 17.24
CA GLU A 706 -37.02 49.40 16.74
C GLU A 706 -36.72 48.90 15.32
N TRP A 707 -36.15 49.77 14.48
CA TRP A 707 -35.71 49.41 13.13
C TRP A 707 -34.69 48.26 13.14
N PHE A 708 -33.64 48.36 13.97
CA PHE A 708 -32.61 47.31 14.05
C PHE A 708 -33.18 46.00 14.60
N ALA A 709 -34.07 46.07 15.60
CA ALA A 709 -34.73 44.89 16.16
C ALA A 709 -35.65 44.18 15.15
N ALA A 710 -36.26 44.94 14.22
CA ALA A 710 -37.10 44.40 13.16
C ALA A 710 -36.30 43.74 12.02
N GLN A 711 -34.99 44.00 11.89
CA GLN A 711 -34.18 43.40 10.83
C GLN A 711 -33.97 41.90 11.05
N PRO A 712 -33.99 41.09 9.98
CA PRO A 712 -33.80 39.64 10.07
C PRO A 712 -32.39 39.31 10.58
N ARG A 713 -32.28 38.26 11.40
CA ARG A 713 -30.98 37.73 11.82
C ARG A 713 -30.32 37.00 10.64
N LEU A 714 -29.02 37.16 10.48
CA LEU A 714 -28.16 36.43 9.55
C LEU A 714 -27.89 35.00 10.05
N LEU A 715 -27.81 34.82 11.37
CA LEU A 715 -27.61 33.53 12.02
C LEU A 715 -28.72 33.23 13.05
N PRO A 716 -29.14 31.95 13.17
CA PRO A 716 -30.04 31.55 14.25
C PRO A 716 -29.37 31.80 15.62
N PRO A 717 -30.16 32.11 16.66
CA PRO A 717 -29.64 32.30 18.01
C PRO A 717 -28.80 31.09 18.44
N ALA A 718 -27.72 31.35 19.16
CA ALA A 718 -26.86 30.30 19.68
C ALA A 718 -27.70 29.32 20.52
N ARG A 719 -27.65 28.03 20.17
CA ARG A 719 -28.18 26.95 21.00
C ARG A 719 -27.25 26.65 22.16
#